data_AF-A0A2H5XCB0-F1
#
_entry.id   AF-A0A2H5XCB0-F1
#
_cell.length_a   1.000
_cell.length_b   1.000
_cell.length_c   1.000
_cell.angle_alpha   90.00
_cell.angle_beta   90.00
_cell.angle_gamma   90.00
#
_symmetry.space_group_name_H-M   'P 1'
#
loop_
_entity.id
_entity.type
_entity.pdbx_description
1 polymer ?
#
loop_
_entity_poly.entity_id
_entity_poly.type
_entity_poly.pdbx_seq_one_letter_code
_entity_poly.pdbx_strand_id
1 'polypeptide(L)'
;MPKVLVIFRDDDLCAWSDPTHEDRLLQLFNEHGVPVTLGVVPRVRGWRLDENRAVLRLLERAQADGHELALHGLEHDHHEFERLPIDELRRRLDEGQRLLRSWFGEPATTFIPPGNAWKPDLLRCLADNGVQVLSAGVPFVPVPTGGDDHSPVVVDAVTRFMFAPLIGLVRRLAEASSDHPVPLVIYFHSWELRRRVHWERLAMVLRAVTETPGVVAVTFTEATRRFPTVLKAWMAWRQDPSRVQQFNCLFRHRLFYNARMLHRYWRDWRSRGFPVPSLERWLVDAFEAALTGDLERLRALIAQPTRWFLGGAMSEAVANLLGWTPLVTVGCVKHFVRPEPPSKMEDAFQVLNRTSPMPSITAPVNPGKPVDVTNRFVLYLSFDRNIVSEHAAMTAKALARRGWKVVLAHSQGAVWNAIPQGVQQWHVGDGSRNWRSIWHEQREMAQLIARWHPPIVYARQHWQGLLPPSVAQRHGVPYIAEFNGLRHRGVLARYPRSLKGYLIRRLERWCVQWSTAVVVPSMSLARRIAQLAGDRAEIYNLTALAPHGTLRVPNHALPVFVIPNGIDPEIFRPIPQEDARRQLGLPTDGLYVAYTGSLHHWQGVDVLLHAFTRLVTRYPHCRLLIVGGQDEPNKDVYRQLAHALGILSHTTFVPFVPYEHSALYIAAADVCVAPYVASYCEHGGGSPLKLYAYLSCGRPVVLSDLGEFVDADVVRNNQAGLLVPPGDPEALAKALATLLSEPALRDEMGRRGREAILNGYTWDHNAQRIEQTLEWAMSLKGSS
;
A
#
# COMPACT_ATOMS: atom_id res chain seq x y z
N MET A 1 -4.56 45.26 16.17
CA MET A 1 -4.32 44.23 17.21
C MET A 1 -4.16 42.89 16.51
N PRO A 2 -3.22 42.02 16.93
CA PRO A 2 -3.14 40.67 16.39
C PRO A 2 -4.45 39.92 16.68
N LYS A 3 -4.76 38.91 15.87
CA LYS A 3 -5.86 37.94 16.09
C LYS A 3 -5.34 36.58 16.53
N VAL A 4 -4.10 36.23 16.17
CA VAL A 4 -3.45 34.98 16.57
C VAL A 4 -2.02 35.28 17.00
N LEU A 5 -1.64 34.77 18.18
CA LEU A 5 -0.25 34.78 18.66
C LEU A 5 0.33 33.38 18.48
N VAL A 6 1.23 33.19 17.53
CA VAL A 6 1.84 31.88 17.25
C VAL A 6 3.15 31.75 18.00
N ILE A 7 3.31 30.68 18.78
CA ILE A 7 4.51 30.42 19.57
C ILE A 7 5.07 29.06 19.15
N PHE A 8 6.25 29.03 18.55
CA PHE A 8 6.92 27.78 18.20
C PHE A 8 7.75 27.28 19.38
N ARG A 9 7.66 25.98 19.63
CA ARG A 9 8.36 25.30 20.73
C ARG A 9 9.01 24.02 20.22
N ASP A 10 10.33 23.93 20.35
CA ASP A 10 11.11 22.72 20.10
C ASP A 10 11.59 22.14 21.43
N ASP A 11 11.26 20.89 21.72
CA ASP A 11 11.61 20.26 23.00
C ASP A 11 12.78 19.29 22.86
N ASP A 12 13.48 19.11 23.98
CA ASP A 12 14.47 18.05 24.22
C ASP A 12 15.85 18.30 23.56
N LEU A 13 16.26 19.56 23.38
CA LEU A 13 17.62 19.85 22.95
C LEU A 13 18.61 19.50 24.06
N CYS A 14 19.48 18.53 23.79
CA CYS A 14 20.36 17.93 24.77
C CYS A 14 21.73 17.59 24.16
N ALA A 15 22.60 16.97 24.96
CA ALA A 15 23.96 16.59 24.55
C ALA A 15 24.02 15.69 23.30
N TRP A 16 22.94 14.96 22.98
CA TRP A 16 22.89 14.03 21.84
C TRP A 16 22.24 14.61 20.57
N SER A 17 21.82 15.88 20.60
CA SER A 17 21.28 16.54 19.42
C SER A 17 22.34 16.64 18.32
N ASP A 18 21.92 16.45 17.06
CA ASP A 18 22.79 16.58 15.89
C ASP A 18 22.95 18.07 15.53
N PRO A 19 24.15 18.66 15.73
CA PRO A 19 24.34 20.10 15.55
C PRO A 19 24.10 20.56 14.11
N THR A 20 24.37 19.73 13.10
CA THR A 20 24.14 20.09 11.69
C THR A 20 22.64 20.11 11.37
N HIS A 21 21.89 19.18 11.95
CA HIS A 21 20.44 19.13 11.81
C HIS A 21 19.76 20.32 12.49
N GLU A 22 20.19 20.68 13.70
CA GLU A 22 19.67 21.85 14.42
C GLU A 22 20.05 23.18 13.74
N ASP A 23 21.25 23.29 13.17
CA ASP A 23 21.70 24.51 12.49
C ASP A 23 20.80 24.80 11.28
N ARG A 24 20.49 23.76 10.51
CA ARG A 24 19.57 23.85 9.37
C ARG A 24 18.15 24.24 9.81
N LEU A 25 17.71 23.78 10.98
CA LEU A 25 16.41 24.15 11.53
C LEU A 25 16.36 25.64 11.85
N LEU A 26 17.36 26.14 12.58
CA LEU A 26 17.44 27.56 12.96
C LEU A 26 17.56 28.47 11.73
N GLN A 27 18.37 28.10 10.73
CA GLN A 27 18.45 28.83 9.46
C GLN A 27 17.08 28.99 8.81
N LEU A 28 16.27 27.92 8.78
CA LEU A 28 14.93 27.99 8.20
C LEU A 28 13.99 28.95 8.96
N PHE A 29 14.08 29.01 10.29
CA PHE A 29 13.32 29.96 11.11
C PHE A 29 13.79 31.40 10.87
N ASN A 30 15.11 31.62 10.83
CA ASN A 30 15.73 32.92 10.55
C ASN A 30 15.37 33.46 9.16
N GLU A 31 15.38 32.61 8.13
CA GLU A 31 14.96 32.96 6.76
C GLU A 31 13.53 33.50 6.70
N HIS A 32 12.64 33.04 7.59
CA HIS A 32 11.26 33.49 7.65
C HIS A 32 11.02 34.59 8.70
N GLY A 33 12.05 35.00 9.45
CA GLY A 33 11.92 35.98 10.54
C GLY A 33 10.98 35.53 11.66
N VAL A 34 10.91 34.23 11.92
CA VAL A 34 10.02 33.64 12.94
C VAL A 34 10.88 33.18 14.12
N PRO A 35 10.62 33.65 15.36
CA PRO A 35 11.35 33.18 16.51
C PRO A 35 10.82 31.83 17.00
N VAL A 36 11.70 31.03 17.65
CA VAL A 36 11.36 29.74 18.26
C VAL A 36 11.87 29.68 19.70
N THR A 37 11.13 29.00 20.57
CA THR A 37 11.57 28.68 21.93
C THR A 37 12.17 27.27 21.95
N LEU A 38 13.42 27.16 22.38
CA LEU A 38 14.21 25.93 22.45
C LEU A 38 14.24 25.41 23.89
N GLY A 39 13.65 24.23 24.13
CA GLY A 39 13.70 23.53 25.41
C GLY A 39 15.03 22.83 25.60
N VAL A 40 15.87 23.39 26.47
CA VAL A 40 17.22 22.92 26.78
C VAL A 40 17.18 21.95 27.95
N VAL A 41 17.76 20.77 27.75
CA VAL A 41 18.00 19.79 28.81
C VAL A 41 19.48 19.81 29.21
N PRO A 42 19.82 20.25 30.43
CA PRO A 42 21.20 20.37 30.86
C PRO A 42 21.90 19.01 31.00
N ARG A 43 21.20 17.95 31.45
CA ARG A 43 21.75 16.61 31.65
C ARG A 43 20.80 15.55 31.09
N VAL A 44 21.32 14.49 30.47
CA VAL A 44 20.50 13.35 30.03
C VAL A 44 21.27 12.06 30.22
N ARG A 45 20.73 11.14 31.04
CA ARG A 45 21.32 9.82 31.34
C ARG A 45 22.83 9.88 31.67
N GLY A 46 23.23 10.84 32.49
CA GLY A 46 24.62 11.03 32.93
C GLY A 46 25.49 11.91 32.04
N TRP A 47 25.05 12.25 30.81
CA TRP A 47 25.75 13.18 29.91
C TRP A 47 25.36 14.62 30.21
N ARG A 48 26.29 15.57 30.06
CA ARG A 48 26.02 17.00 30.21
C ARG A 48 26.03 17.70 28.86
N LEU A 49 25.18 18.71 28.68
CA LEU A 49 25.10 19.48 27.43
C LEU A 49 26.44 20.09 27.02
N ASP A 50 27.24 20.56 27.99
CA ASP A 50 28.55 21.18 27.75
C ASP A 50 29.65 20.21 27.29
N GLU A 51 29.39 18.90 27.32
CA GLU A 51 30.24 17.89 26.69
C GLU A 51 30.08 17.93 25.15
N ASN A 52 28.95 18.43 24.63
CA ASN A 52 28.74 18.70 23.21
C ASN A 52 28.87 20.20 22.89
N ARG A 53 30.11 20.65 22.74
CA ARG A 53 30.44 22.07 22.45
C ARG A 53 29.82 22.62 21.16
N ALA A 54 29.49 21.76 20.19
CA ALA A 54 28.88 22.21 18.94
C ALA A 54 27.42 22.65 19.15
N VAL A 55 26.65 21.86 19.89
CA VAL A 55 25.26 22.22 20.26
C VAL A 55 25.25 23.44 21.19
N LEU A 56 26.19 23.53 22.13
CA LEU A 56 26.28 24.68 23.04
C LEU A 56 26.46 26.01 22.28
N ARG A 57 27.43 26.06 21.35
CA ARG A 57 27.66 27.25 20.50
C ARG A 57 26.46 27.57 19.60
N LEU A 58 25.75 26.54 19.15
CA LEU A 58 24.55 26.72 18.34
C LEU A 58 23.43 27.40 19.16
N LEU A 59 23.25 27.02 20.42
CA LEU A 59 22.28 27.64 21.33
C LEU A 59 22.67 29.08 21.70
N GLU A 60 23.96 29.36 21.93
CA GLU A 60 24.47 30.73 22.13
C GLU A 60 24.12 31.64 20.94
N ARG A 61 24.37 31.15 19.72
CA ARG A 61 24.00 31.88 18.50
C ARG A 61 22.49 32.03 18.36
N ALA A 62 21.72 30.98 18.65
CA ALA A 62 20.26 31.04 18.60
C ALA A 62 19.71 32.15 19.53
N GLN A 63 20.26 32.27 20.74
CA GLN A 63 19.90 33.33 21.68
C GLN A 63 20.24 34.72 21.13
N ALA A 64 21.41 34.89 20.51
CA ALA A 64 21.83 36.14 19.86
C ALA A 64 20.93 36.53 18.67
N ASP A 65 20.42 35.54 17.94
CA ASP A 65 19.48 35.71 16.81
C ASP A 65 18.03 36.01 17.27
N GLY A 66 17.78 36.10 18.58
CA GLY A 66 16.48 36.45 19.14
C GLY A 66 15.55 35.25 19.40
N HIS A 67 16.08 34.02 19.36
CA HIS A 67 15.36 32.84 19.85
C HIS A 67 15.39 32.76 21.38
N GLU A 68 14.42 32.06 21.96
CA GLU A 68 14.31 31.91 23.42
C GLU A 68 14.87 30.57 23.87
N LEU A 69 15.69 30.58 24.93
CA LEU A 69 16.12 29.35 25.61
C LEU A 69 15.23 29.13 26.84
N ALA A 70 14.65 27.94 26.94
CA ALA A 70 13.79 27.55 28.05
C ALA A 70 14.34 26.30 28.74
N LEU A 71 14.14 26.18 30.06
CA LEU A 71 14.56 24.99 30.80
C LEU A 71 13.55 23.85 30.58
N HIS A 72 14.03 22.68 30.12
CA HIS A 72 13.23 21.47 29.89
C HIS A 72 13.48 20.36 30.93
N GLY A 73 13.51 20.74 32.21
CA GLY A 73 13.93 19.85 33.31
C GLY A 73 15.44 19.64 33.38
N LEU A 74 15.93 18.94 34.40
CA LEU A 74 17.37 18.70 34.56
C LEU A 74 17.81 17.44 33.82
N GLU A 75 17.08 16.32 33.94
CA GLU A 75 17.51 14.99 33.46
C GLU A 75 16.67 14.38 32.33
N HIS A 76 15.55 14.99 31.96
CA HIS A 76 14.58 14.48 30.97
C HIS A 76 13.92 13.14 31.34
N ASP A 77 13.77 12.82 32.63
CA ASP A 77 12.92 11.70 33.04
C ASP A 77 11.45 12.12 32.94
N HIS A 78 10.64 11.37 32.18
CA HIS A 78 9.19 11.60 32.04
C HIS A 78 8.44 11.64 33.38
N HIS A 79 9.03 11.09 34.45
CA HIS A 79 8.44 11.10 35.79
C HIS A 79 9.19 12.01 36.78
N GLU A 80 10.19 12.78 36.33
CA GLU A 80 11.02 13.66 37.16
C GLU A 80 10.13 14.51 38.08
N PHE A 81 9.10 15.15 37.52
CA PHE A 81 8.23 16.07 38.27
C PHE A 81 6.95 15.41 38.83
N GLU A 82 6.71 14.14 38.57
CA GLU A 82 5.57 13.37 39.10
C GLU A 82 5.92 12.63 40.39
N ARG A 83 7.12 12.02 40.47
CA ARG A 83 7.48 11.07 41.53
C ARG A 83 8.41 11.63 42.60
N LEU A 84 9.14 12.70 42.29
CA LEU A 84 10.13 13.24 43.21
C LEU A 84 9.48 14.07 44.35
N PRO A 85 10.04 14.01 45.57
CA PRO A 85 9.69 14.93 46.66
C PRO A 85 9.99 16.39 46.28
N ILE A 86 9.24 17.34 46.84
CA ILE A 86 9.34 18.77 46.49
C ILE A 86 10.74 19.36 46.69
N ASP A 87 11.45 18.93 47.73
CA ASP A 87 12.83 19.39 48.00
C ASP A 87 13.82 18.95 46.93
N GLU A 88 13.62 17.75 46.38
CA GLU A 88 14.45 17.26 45.27
C GLU A 88 14.13 18.01 43.98
N LEU A 89 12.85 18.32 43.72
CA LEU A 89 12.47 19.15 42.58
C LEU A 89 13.10 20.53 42.62
N ARG A 90 13.08 21.18 43.78
CA ARG A 90 13.73 22.48 43.99
C ARG A 90 15.23 22.37 43.71
N ARG A 91 15.93 21.38 44.28
CA ARG A 91 17.36 21.17 44.02
C ARG A 91 17.69 21.03 42.54
N ARG A 92 16.90 20.25 41.80
CA ARG A 92 17.10 20.00 40.37
C ARG A 92 16.83 21.24 39.51
N LEU A 93 15.78 22.00 39.83
CA LEU A 93 15.49 23.29 39.17
C LEU A 93 16.62 24.29 39.42
N ASP A 94 17.07 24.45 40.66
CA ASP A 94 18.18 25.33 41.03
C ASP A 94 19.46 24.94 40.26
N GLU A 95 19.76 23.64 40.15
CA GLU A 95 20.91 23.15 39.39
C GLU A 95 20.78 23.45 37.89
N GLY A 96 19.62 23.17 37.30
CA GLY A 96 19.36 23.49 35.89
C GLY A 96 19.53 24.98 35.59
N GLN A 97 18.98 25.85 36.45
CA GLN A 97 19.13 27.31 36.31
C GLN A 97 20.58 27.77 36.48
N ARG A 98 21.33 27.19 37.43
CA ARG A 98 22.77 27.49 37.57
C ARG A 98 23.56 27.10 36.33
N LEU A 99 23.27 25.93 35.74
CA LEU A 99 23.93 25.48 34.52
C LEU A 99 23.61 26.39 33.33
N LEU A 100 22.34 26.70 33.09
CA LEU A 100 21.93 27.62 32.02
C LEU A 100 22.59 29.00 32.18
N ARG A 101 22.57 29.56 33.39
CA ARG A 101 23.26 30.83 33.68
C ARG A 101 24.76 30.75 33.41
N SER A 102 25.40 29.63 33.76
CA SER A 102 26.84 29.45 33.53
C SER A 102 27.21 29.35 32.05
N TRP A 103 26.30 28.86 31.21
CA TRP A 103 26.53 28.67 29.78
C TRP A 103 26.10 29.87 28.94
N PHE A 104 24.98 30.50 29.28
CA PHE A 104 24.31 31.51 28.44
C PHE A 104 24.23 32.90 29.10
N GLY A 105 24.88 33.08 30.26
CA GLY A 105 24.92 34.35 31.00
C GLY A 105 23.65 34.67 31.80
N GLU A 106 22.51 34.12 31.43
CA GLU A 106 21.22 34.37 32.06
C GLU A 106 20.47 33.06 32.38
N PRO A 107 19.68 33.03 33.48
CA PRO A 107 18.77 31.91 33.76
C PRO A 107 17.60 31.89 32.76
N ALA A 108 16.95 30.74 32.60
CA ALA A 108 15.72 30.66 31.80
C ALA A 108 14.53 31.26 32.55
N THR A 109 13.82 32.17 31.89
CA THR A 109 12.53 32.73 32.36
C THR A 109 11.34 31.85 32.01
N THR A 110 11.50 30.97 31.02
CA THR A 110 10.47 30.04 30.56
C THR A 110 10.82 28.62 30.97
N PHE A 111 9.85 27.93 31.54
CA PHE A 111 9.95 26.51 31.87
C PHE A 111 9.02 25.68 31.01
N ILE A 112 9.58 24.58 30.51
CA ILE A 112 8.92 23.61 29.67
C ILE A 112 8.96 22.26 30.40
N PRO A 113 7.87 21.80 31.02
CA PRO A 113 7.90 20.55 31.79
C PRO A 113 8.07 19.33 30.86
N PRO A 114 8.94 18.36 31.21
CA PRO A 114 8.94 17.06 30.56
C PRO A 114 7.65 16.33 30.94
N GLY A 115 6.74 16.16 29.98
CA GLY A 115 5.56 15.29 30.12
C GLY A 115 4.21 15.94 30.48
N ASN A 116 4.04 17.27 30.45
CA ASN A 116 2.78 17.99 30.80
C ASN A 116 2.21 17.70 32.20
N ALA A 117 2.91 16.95 33.04
CA ALA A 117 2.48 16.58 34.37
C ALA A 117 3.20 17.44 35.41
N TRP A 118 2.45 18.24 36.14
CA TRP A 118 2.96 19.09 37.21
C TRP A 118 1.97 19.15 38.38
N LYS A 119 2.47 19.46 39.58
CA LYS A 119 1.69 19.59 40.82
C LYS A 119 1.64 21.07 41.24
N PRO A 120 0.60 21.53 41.96
CA PRO A 120 0.50 22.92 42.43
C PRO A 120 1.76 23.43 43.14
N ASP A 121 2.42 22.58 43.92
CA ASP A 121 3.64 22.94 44.66
C ASP A 121 4.82 23.27 43.71
N LEU A 122 4.85 22.68 42.51
CA LEU A 122 5.87 22.99 41.49
C LEU A 122 5.77 24.45 41.03
N LEU A 123 4.57 25.02 40.93
CA LEU A 123 4.39 26.41 40.50
C LEU A 123 5.11 27.39 41.44
N ARG A 124 5.07 27.12 42.75
CA ARG A 124 5.79 27.93 43.75
C ARG A 124 7.29 27.77 43.59
N CYS A 125 7.78 26.53 43.43
CA CYS A 125 9.21 26.28 43.21
C CYS A 125 9.75 26.92 41.92
N LEU A 126 8.93 26.99 40.86
CA LEU A 126 9.28 27.67 39.62
C LEU A 126 9.45 29.18 39.83
N ALA A 127 8.51 29.82 40.53
CA ALA A 127 8.60 31.25 40.87
C ALA A 127 9.84 31.55 41.72
N ASP A 128 10.09 30.75 42.77
CA ASP A 128 11.29 30.86 43.62
C ASP A 128 12.60 30.79 42.81
N ASN A 129 12.56 30.11 41.65
CA ASN A 129 13.69 29.90 40.73
C ASN A 129 13.77 30.91 39.57
N GLY A 130 12.99 31.99 39.62
CA GLY A 130 13.01 33.03 38.59
C GLY A 130 12.31 32.65 37.28
N VAL A 131 11.58 31.54 37.25
CA VAL A 131 10.72 31.19 36.11
C VAL A 131 9.46 32.06 36.17
N GLN A 132 9.20 32.78 35.08
CA GLN A 132 8.05 33.67 34.92
C GLN A 132 6.99 33.10 33.99
N VAL A 133 7.36 32.16 33.11
CA VAL A 133 6.44 31.57 32.14
C VAL A 133 6.48 30.05 32.22
N LEU A 134 5.31 29.44 32.28
CA LEU A 134 5.13 27.99 32.17
C LEU A 134 4.42 27.65 30.87
N SER A 135 5.03 26.82 30.03
CA SER A 135 4.36 26.26 28.86
C SER A 135 3.81 24.86 29.17
N ALA A 136 2.54 24.75 29.57
CA ALA A 136 1.92 23.45 29.80
C ALA A 136 1.15 22.96 28.56
N GLY A 137 1.38 21.70 28.20
CA GLY A 137 0.56 21.02 27.21
C GLY A 137 -0.68 20.39 27.83
N VAL A 138 -1.57 19.91 26.98
CA VAL A 138 -2.80 19.22 27.38
C VAL A 138 -2.45 17.87 28.01
N PRO A 139 -3.14 17.43 29.09
CA PRO A 139 -4.38 17.95 29.67
C PRO A 139 -4.21 19.13 30.62
N PHE A 140 -5.17 20.06 30.63
CA PHE A 140 -5.14 21.24 31.51
C PHE A 140 -5.37 20.84 32.97
N VAL A 141 -4.55 21.34 33.88
CA VAL A 141 -4.81 21.32 35.31
C VAL A 141 -5.36 22.70 35.68
N PRO A 142 -6.43 22.81 36.48
CA PRO A 142 -6.87 24.11 36.98
C PRO A 142 -5.68 24.82 37.63
N VAL A 143 -5.39 26.03 37.20
CA VAL A 143 -4.41 26.88 37.88
C VAL A 143 -4.99 27.15 39.28
N PRO A 144 -4.27 26.90 40.38
CA PRO A 144 -4.77 27.15 41.72
C PRO A 144 -5.32 28.58 41.82
N THR A 145 -6.61 28.73 42.15
CA THR A 145 -7.22 30.02 42.40
C THR A 145 -6.65 30.56 43.72
N GLY A 146 -5.76 31.54 43.63
CA GLY A 146 -5.12 32.16 44.81
C GLY A 146 -3.58 32.15 44.81
N GLY A 147 -2.93 32.09 43.64
CA GLY A 147 -1.49 32.37 43.58
C GLY A 147 -1.21 33.83 43.93
N ASP A 148 -0.23 34.07 44.81
CA ASP A 148 0.38 35.39 45.01
C ASP A 148 0.79 35.99 43.65
N ASP A 149 0.95 37.32 43.59
CA ASP A 149 1.34 38.12 42.40
C ASP A 149 2.68 37.66 41.74
N HIS A 150 3.34 36.65 42.33
CA HIS A 150 4.61 36.06 41.95
C HIS A 150 4.51 34.72 41.18
N SER A 151 3.31 34.16 40.94
CA SER A 151 3.18 32.88 40.23
C SER A 151 3.47 33.00 38.72
N PRO A 152 4.08 32.00 38.05
CA PRO A 152 4.37 32.07 36.62
C PRO A 152 3.10 32.18 35.77
N VAL A 153 3.18 32.93 34.68
CA VAL A 153 2.10 32.98 33.67
C VAL A 153 2.08 31.69 32.89
N VAL A 154 0.93 31.02 32.88
CA VAL A 154 0.74 29.76 32.15
C VAL A 154 0.27 30.05 30.73
N VAL A 155 0.96 29.52 29.72
CA VAL A 155 0.61 29.70 28.30
C VAL A 155 0.35 28.35 27.63
N ASP A 156 -0.93 28.04 27.48
CA ASP A 156 -1.40 26.71 27.12
C ASP A 156 -2.32 26.74 25.87
N ALA A 157 -1.79 26.38 24.71
CA ALA A 157 -2.59 26.26 23.48
C ALA A 157 -2.00 25.23 22.50
N VAL A 158 -1.47 24.14 23.07
CA VAL A 158 -0.58 23.24 22.34
C VAL A 158 -1.30 22.48 21.24
N THR A 159 -0.91 22.75 20.01
CA THR A 159 -1.11 21.88 18.86
C THR A 159 0.21 21.21 18.55
N ARG A 160 0.22 19.87 18.59
CA ARG A 160 1.39 19.12 18.12
C ARG A 160 1.52 19.36 16.63
N PHE A 161 2.75 19.42 16.13
CA PHE A 161 3.07 19.66 14.73
C PHE A 161 2.24 18.79 13.75
N MET A 162 1.31 19.44 13.04
CA MET A 162 0.37 18.83 12.11
C MET A 162 0.33 19.67 10.81
N PHE A 163 1.30 19.49 9.93
CA PHE A 163 1.52 20.38 8.77
C PHE A 163 0.28 20.84 8.01
N ALA A 164 -0.59 19.92 7.61
CA ALA A 164 -1.71 20.18 6.72
C ALA A 164 -2.86 20.94 7.40
N PRO A 165 -3.44 20.44 8.52
CA PRO A 165 -4.41 21.16 9.32
C PRO A 165 -3.88 22.48 9.88
N LEU A 166 -2.59 22.59 10.19
CA LEU A 166 -2.05 23.79 10.83
C LEU A 166 -2.09 25.01 9.90
N ILE A 167 -1.82 24.82 8.60
CA ILE A 167 -1.96 25.89 7.59
C ILE A 167 -3.42 26.35 7.51
N GLY A 168 -4.37 25.42 7.48
CA GLY A 168 -5.80 25.73 7.48
C GLY A 168 -6.24 26.39 8.78
N LEU A 169 -5.73 25.92 9.91
CA LEU A 169 -6.06 26.41 11.26
C LEU A 169 -5.58 27.84 11.49
N VAL A 170 -4.35 28.18 11.09
CA VAL A 170 -3.82 29.54 11.22
C VAL A 170 -4.71 30.54 10.49
N ARG A 171 -5.09 30.23 9.24
CA ARG A 171 -6.01 31.06 8.44
C ARG A 171 -7.39 31.14 9.08
N ARG A 172 -7.93 30.01 9.51
CA ARG A 172 -9.25 29.93 10.13
C ARG A 172 -9.35 30.74 11.43
N LEU A 173 -8.32 30.67 12.28
CA LEU A 173 -8.24 31.45 13.52
C LEU A 173 -8.09 32.95 13.24
N ALA A 174 -7.37 33.35 12.19
CA ALA A 174 -7.27 34.75 11.78
C ALA A 174 -8.60 35.29 11.21
N GLU A 175 -9.45 34.43 10.66
CA GLU A 175 -10.79 34.78 10.19
C GLU A 175 -11.84 34.76 11.31
N ALA A 176 -11.62 33.97 12.37
CA ALA A 176 -12.58 33.79 13.45
C ALA A 176 -12.93 35.10 14.17
N SER A 177 -14.20 35.23 14.53
CA SER A 177 -14.71 36.30 15.40
C SER A 177 -14.36 35.95 16.85
N SER A 178 -13.24 36.48 17.35
CA SER A 178 -12.86 36.40 18.76
C SER A 178 -12.61 37.81 19.28
N ASP A 179 -13.12 38.11 20.47
CA ASP A 179 -12.93 39.40 21.14
C ASP A 179 -11.47 39.63 21.57
N HIS A 180 -10.69 38.53 21.68
CA HIS A 180 -9.28 38.55 22.04
C HIS A 180 -8.44 37.66 21.12
N PRO A 181 -7.16 38.00 20.90
CA PRO A 181 -6.27 37.15 20.13
C PRO A 181 -6.08 35.77 20.76
N VAL A 182 -6.00 34.73 19.91
CA VAL A 182 -5.83 33.35 20.35
C VAL A 182 -4.35 32.98 20.37
N PRO A 183 -3.75 32.61 21.52
CA PRO A 183 -2.43 32.02 21.51
C PRO A 183 -2.51 30.62 20.88
N LEU A 184 -1.59 30.30 19.98
CA LEU A 184 -1.43 29.01 19.31
C LEU A 184 -0.01 28.53 19.52
N VAL A 185 0.17 27.58 20.43
CA VAL A 185 1.49 26.99 20.69
C VAL A 185 1.69 25.82 19.73
N ILE A 186 2.69 25.89 18.88
CA ILE A 186 3.07 24.84 17.92
C ILE A 186 4.28 24.12 18.48
N TYR A 187 4.07 22.90 18.97
CA TYR A 187 5.12 22.08 19.55
C TYR A 187 5.57 20.98 18.59
N PHE A 188 6.89 20.80 18.47
CA PHE A 188 7.53 19.75 17.68
C PHE A 188 8.82 19.25 18.37
N HIS A 189 9.43 18.21 17.81
CA HIS A 189 10.83 17.91 18.08
C HIS A 189 11.63 17.94 16.78
N SER A 190 12.81 18.55 16.81
CA SER A 190 13.73 18.60 15.67
C SER A 190 13.96 17.24 15.00
N TRP A 191 14.14 16.16 15.78
CA TRP A 191 14.38 14.79 15.26
C TRP A 191 13.23 14.21 14.43
N GLU A 192 12.03 14.82 14.51
CA GLU A 192 10.91 14.45 13.68
C GLU A 192 11.13 14.89 12.20
N LEU A 193 12.07 15.79 11.88
CA LEU A 193 12.30 16.37 10.54
C LEU A 193 13.29 15.59 9.63
N ARG A 194 13.08 14.29 9.42
CA ARG A 194 14.07 13.43 8.72
C ARG A 194 14.11 13.44 7.18
N ARG A 195 13.12 14.00 6.50
CA ARG A 195 12.92 13.84 5.04
C ARG A 195 12.68 15.19 4.40
N ARG A 196 13.04 15.35 3.12
CA ARG A 196 12.80 16.58 2.34
C ARG A 196 11.36 17.12 2.49
N VAL A 197 10.36 16.23 2.42
CA VAL A 197 8.94 16.60 2.60
C VAL A 197 8.61 17.19 3.98
N HIS A 198 9.37 16.88 5.03
CA HIS A 198 9.16 17.47 6.35
C HIS A 198 9.62 18.93 6.38
N TRP A 199 10.79 19.20 5.80
CA TRP A 199 11.36 20.54 5.66
C TRP A 199 10.47 21.45 4.81
N GLU A 200 10.04 20.96 3.64
CA GLU A 200 9.16 21.70 2.73
C GLU A 200 7.87 22.15 3.42
N ARG A 201 7.33 21.31 4.30
CA ARG A 201 6.09 21.63 4.99
C ARG A 201 6.28 22.51 6.22
N LEU A 202 7.40 22.41 6.92
CA LEU A 202 7.73 23.38 7.96
C LEU A 202 7.80 24.77 7.33
N ALA A 203 8.49 24.89 6.19
CA ALA A 203 8.51 26.13 5.41
C ALA A 203 7.10 26.60 4.99
N MET A 204 6.20 25.69 4.60
CA MET A 204 4.79 26.07 4.32
C MET A 204 4.04 26.59 5.55
N VAL A 205 4.29 26.02 6.73
CA VAL A 205 3.69 26.51 7.98
C VAL A 205 4.26 27.89 8.33
N LEU A 206 5.58 28.07 8.25
CA LEU A 206 6.22 29.36 8.50
C LEU A 206 5.68 30.44 7.56
N ARG A 207 5.56 30.14 6.25
CA ARG A 207 4.89 31.04 5.30
C ARG A 207 3.44 31.34 5.66
N ALA A 208 2.67 30.34 6.08
CA ALA A 208 1.29 30.57 6.50
C ALA A 208 1.22 31.51 7.72
N VAL A 209 2.18 31.42 8.64
CA VAL A 209 2.27 32.31 9.80
C VAL A 209 2.67 33.73 9.41
N THR A 210 3.61 33.90 8.48
CA THR A 210 4.11 35.23 8.09
C THR A 210 3.21 35.95 7.08
N GLU A 211 2.53 35.22 6.20
CA GLU A 211 1.71 35.77 5.11
C GLU A 211 0.23 35.99 5.51
N THR A 212 -0.24 35.41 6.62
CA THR A 212 -1.65 35.55 7.03
C THR A 212 -1.86 36.84 7.84
N PRO A 213 -2.72 37.79 7.38
CA PRO A 213 -2.98 39.02 8.11
C PRO A 213 -3.54 38.77 9.51
N GLY A 214 -3.02 39.52 10.50
CA GLY A 214 -3.45 39.41 11.90
C GLY A 214 -2.78 38.27 12.68
N VAL A 215 -1.86 37.53 12.08
CA VAL A 215 -1.03 36.53 12.78
C VAL A 215 0.30 37.16 13.16
N VAL A 216 0.76 36.93 14.39
CA VAL A 216 2.08 37.38 14.87
C VAL A 216 2.78 36.21 15.53
N ALA A 217 4.02 35.92 15.11
CA ALA A 217 4.87 34.95 15.78
C ALA A 217 5.70 35.61 16.88
N VAL A 218 5.75 34.99 18.06
CA VAL A 218 6.47 35.49 19.24
C VAL A 218 7.02 34.33 20.07
N THR A 219 8.00 34.59 20.92
CA THR A 219 8.45 33.66 21.97
C THR A 219 7.51 33.70 23.18
N PHE A 220 7.68 32.80 24.17
CA PHE A 220 6.87 32.82 25.39
C PHE A 220 7.09 34.08 26.20
N THR A 221 8.34 34.46 26.46
CA THR A 221 8.70 35.71 27.15
C THR A 221 8.19 36.94 26.39
N GLU A 222 8.23 36.93 25.07
CA GLU A 222 7.72 38.04 24.28
C GLU A 222 6.19 38.14 24.34
N ALA A 223 5.49 37.01 24.30
CA ALA A 223 4.03 36.96 24.44
C ALA A 223 3.57 37.54 25.78
N THR A 224 4.22 37.19 26.89
CA THR A 224 3.87 37.69 28.23
C THR A 224 4.19 39.18 28.40
N ARG A 225 5.30 39.65 27.82
CA ARG A 225 5.70 41.06 27.89
C ARG A 225 4.84 41.97 27.02
N ARG A 226 4.58 41.59 25.75
CA ARG A 226 3.89 42.44 24.76
C ARG A 226 2.37 42.30 24.82
N PHE A 227 1.86 41.14 25.24
CA PHE A 227 0.43 40.82 25.18
C PHE A 227 -0.12 40.24 26.51
N PRO A 228 0.19 40.84 27.69
CA PRO A 228 -0.24 40.29 28.98
C PRO A 228 -1.77 40.26 29.15
N THR A 229 -2.49 41.26 28.62
CA THR A 229 -3.96 41.32 28.67
C THR A 229 -4.62 40.23 27.84
N VAL A 230 -4.02 39.89 26.70
CA VAL A 230 -4.47 38.80 25.81
C VAL A 230 -4.34 37.46 26.51
N LEU A 231 -3.19 37.21 27.13
CA LEU A 231 -2.96 35.97 27.88
C LEU A 231 -3.85 35.87 29.12
N LYS A 232 -4.07 36.99 29.83
CA LYS A 232 -5.04 37.04 30.95
C LYS A 232 -6.46 36.73 30.48
N ALA A 233 -6.91 37.32 29.39
CA ALA A 233 -8.25 37.06 28.82
C ALA A 233 -8.38 35.60 28.34
N TRP A 234 -7.33 35.07 27.70
CA TRP A 234 -7.25 33.66 27.32
C TRP A 234 -7.35 32.71 28.52
N MET A 235 -6.72 33.06 29.64
CA MET A 235 -6.76 32.27 30.86
C MET A 235 -8.07 32.42 31.64
N ALA A 236 -8.78 33.55 31.52
CA ALA A 236 -9.99 33.84 32.29
C ALA A 236 -11.10 32.78 32.11
N TRP A 237 -11.42 32.39 30.86
CA TRP A 237 -12.44 31.35 30.64
C TRP A 237 -12.00 29.96 31.09
N ARG A 238 -10.70 29.78 31.34
CA ARG A 238 -10.06 28.53 31.79
C ARG A 238 -9.87 28.48 33.31
N GLN A 239 -10.27 29.53 34.03
CA GLN A 239 -10.38 29.47 35.49
C GLN A 239 -11.67 28.76 35.95
N ASP A 240 -12.64 28.53 35.05
CA ASP A 240 -13.84 27.72 35.32
C ASP A 240 -13.47 26.22 35.33
N PRO A 241 -13.47 25.55 36.50
CA PRO A 241 -13.09 24.15 36.61
C PRO A 241 -14.01 23.21 35.81
N SER A 242 -15.29 23.57 35.67
CA SER A 242 -16.27 22.80 34.90
C SER A 242 -15.94 22.83 33.41
N ARG A 243 -15.64 24.02 32.87
CA ARG A 243 -15.20 24.17 31.47
C ARG A 243 -13.88 23.47 31.19
N VAL A 244 -12.90 23.58 32.09
CA VAL A 244 -11.61 22.88 31.97
C VAL A 244 -11.80 21.36 31.97
N GLN A 245 -12.64 20.84 32.86
CA GLN A 245 -12.96 19.42 32.91
C GLN A 245 -13.63 18.95 31.62
N GLN A 246 -14.61 19.71 31.11
CA GLN A 246 -15.29 19.41 29.85
C GLN A 246 -14.32 19.43 28.66
N PHE A 247 -13.47 20.46 28.57
CA PHE A 247 -12.43 20.52 27.55
C PHE A 247 -11.52 19.30 27.62
N ASN A 248 -11.00 18.95 28.80
CA ASN A 248 -10.13 17.79 28.97
C ASN A 248 -10.82 16.49 28.59
N CYS A 249 -12.10 16.31 28.94
CA CYS A 249 -12.90 15.16 28.53
C CYS A 249 -13.03 15.07 27.01
N LEU A 250 -13.32 16.18 26.33
CA LEU A 250 -13.43 16.25 24.87
C LEU A 250 -12.07 16.06 24.19
N PHE A 251 -11.01 16.66 24.72
CA PHE A 251 -9.66 16.60 24.17
C PHE A 251 -9.02 15.22 24.33
N ARG A 252 -9.31 14.54 25.45
CA ARG A 252 -8.96 13.14 25.71
C ARG A 252 -9.98 12.16 25.13
N HIS A 253 -11.06 12.64 24.51
CA HIS A 253 -12.06 11.77 23.91
C HIS A 253 -11.38 10.86 22.89
N ARG A 254 -11.58 9.55 23.05
CA ARG A 254 -10.86 8.50 22.32
C ARG A 254 -10.85 8.74 20.80
N LEU A 255 -11.99 9.17 20.24
CA LEU A 255 -12.08 9.47 18.80
C LEU A 255 -11.18 10.63 18.38
N PHE A 256 -11.20 11.73 19.12
CA PHE A 256 -10.42 12.92 18.78
C PHE A 256 -8.93 12.69 19.02
N TYR A 257 -8.57 11.98 20.09
CA TYR A 257 -7.21 11.50 20.31
C TYR A 257 -6.70 10.65 19.13
N ASN A 258 -7.49 9.66 18.72
CA ASN A 258 -7.12 8.74 17.64
C ASN A 258 -6.99 9.44 16.28
N ALA A 259 -7.90 10.36 15.96
CA ALA A 259 -7.82 11.15 14.73
C ALA A 259 -6.54 12.00 14.67
N ARG A 260 -6.15 12.63 15.79
CA ARG A 260 -4.88 13.36 15.90
C ARG A 260 -3.66 12.45 15.74
N MET A 261 -3.70 11.26 16.34
CA MET A 261 -2.63 10.27 16.20
C MET A 261 -2.50 9.73 14.77
N LEU A 262 -3.63 9.44 14.10
CA LEU A 262 -3.64 9.00 12.70
C LEU A 262 -3.07 10.09 11.77
N HIS A 263 -3.45 11.34 11.98
CA HIS A 263 -2.91 12.48 11.23
C HIS A 263 -1.38 12.61 11.37
N ARG A 264 -0.81 12.35 12.55
CA ARG A 264 0.64 12.35 12.76
C ARG A 264 1.39 11.43 11.80
N TYR A 265 0.80 10.30 11.41
CA TYR A 265 1.39 9.34 10.48
C TYR A 265 1.03 9.59 9.01
N TRP A 266 0.01 10.39 8.74
CA TRP A 266 -0.37 10.89 7.42
C TRP A 266 0.74 11.80 6.80
N ARG A 267 1.65 12.26 7.66
CA ARG A 267 2.84 13.06 7.32
C ARG A 267 3.71 12.48 6.20
N ASP A 268 3.79 11.18 6.00
CA ASP A 268 4.64 10.60 4.95
C ASP A 268 3.98 10.54 3.55
N TRP A 269 2.70 10.88 3.40
CA TRP A 269 1.88 10.37 2.27
C TRP A 269 1.41 11.39 1.24
N ARG A 270 1.27 12.68 1.61
CA ARG A 270 0.86 13.74 0.67
C ARG A 270 1.85 13.88 -0.50
N SER A 271 3.12 13.49 -0.31
CA SER A 271 4.15 13.41 -1.37
C SER A 271 3.83 12.42 -2.48
N ARG A 272 2.89 11.47 -2.27
CA ARG A 272 2.45 10.50 -3.28
C ARG A 272 1.09 10.81 -3.90
N GLY A 273 0.46 11.93 -3.55
CA GLY A 273 -0.78 12.42 -4.18
C GLY A 273 -2.10 11.93 -3.57
N PHE A 274 -2.12 11.58 -2.28
CA PHE A 274 -3.35 11.14 -1.58
C PHE A 274 -3.88 12.23 -0.61
N PRO A 275 -4.90 13.02 -1.01
CA PRO A 275 -5.62 13.91 -0.10
C PRO A 275 -6.80 13.18 0.59
N VAL A 276 -7.04 13.51 1.86
CA VAL A 276 -8.29 13.20 2.60
C VAL A 276 -8.86 14.52 3.14
N PRO A 277 -9.38 15.40 2.26
CA PRO A 277 -9.71 16.79 2.63
C PRO A 277 -10.75 16.90 3.76
N SER A 278 -11.62 15.91 3.90
CA SER A 278 -12.64 15.82 4.94
C SER A 278 -12.05 15.73 6.36
N LEU A 279 -11.02 14.90 6.57
CA LEU A 279 -10.35 14.77 7.86
C LEU A 279 -9.53 16.03 8.19
N GLU A 280 -8.83 16.58 7.19
CA GLU A 280 -8.07 17.83 7.36
C GLU A 280 -8.99 18.97 7.79
N ARG A 281 -10.12 19.16 7.08
CA ARG A 281 -11.15 20.14 7.47
C ARG A 281 -11.72 19.87 8.86
N TRP A 282 -12.09 18.62 9.16
CA TRP A 282 -12.63 18.27 10.47
C TRP A 282 -11.63 18.54 11.61
N LEU A 283 -10.35 18.26 11.40
CA LEU A 283 -9.30 18.61 12.37
C LEU A 283 -9.18 20.13 12.52
N VAL A 284 -9.18 20.89 11.42
CA VAL A 284 -9.18 22.36 11.46
C VAL A 284 -10.38 22.87 12.28
N ASP A 285 -11.60 22.41 11.99
CA ASP A 285 -12.81 22.80 12.70
C ASP A 285 -12.78 22.43 14.19
N ALA A 286 -12.28 21.23 14.51
CA ALA A 286 -12.18 20.76 15.90
C ALA A 286 -11.13 21.55 16.69
N PHE A 287 -9.97 21.84 16.09
CA PHE A 287 -8.95 22.65 16.74
C PHE A 287 -9.35 24.12 16.85
N GLU A 288 -10.06 24.66 15.85
CA GLU A 288 -10.65 26.00 15.91
C GLU A 288 -11.61 26.08 17.11
N ALA A 289 -12.62 25.19 17.20
CA ALA A 289 -13.59 25.17 18.29
C ALA A 289 -12.92 24.97 19.67
N ALA A 290 -11.92 24.11 19.74
CA ALA A 290 -11.14 23.90 20.96
C ALA A 290 -10.36 25.16 21.38
N LEU A 291 -9.77 25.88 20.42
CA LEU A 291 -8.95 27.06 20.66
C LEU A 291 -9.77 28.34 20.78
N THR A 292 -11.05 28.38 20.41
CA THR A 292 -11.92 29.53 20.67
C THR A 292 -12.80 29.34 21.91
N GLY A 293 -12.71 28.19 22.58
CA GLY A 293 -13.52 27.89 23.77
C GLY A 293 -14.96 27.45 23.46
N ASP A 294 -15.29 27.17 22.19
CA ASP A 294 -16.59 26.67 21.74
C ASP A 294 -16.70 25.14 22.00
N LEU A 295 -16.87 24.78 23.27
CA LEU A 295 -16.94 23.39 23.72
C LEU A 295 -18.19 22.66 23.18
N GLU A 296 -19.27 23.39 22.88
CA GLU A 296 -20.49 22.82 22.29
C GLU A 296 -20.25 22.39 20.85
N ARG A 297 -19.65 23.26 20.02
CA ARG A 297 -19.26 22.91 18.65
C ARG A 297 -18.21 21.80 18.65
N LEU A 298 -17.23 21.84 19.55
CA LEU A 298 -16.26 20.76 19.67
C LEU A 298 -16.93 19.42 20.00
N ARG A 299 -17.87 19.41 20.96
CA ARG A 299 -18.65 18.22 21.31
C ARG A 299 -19.48 17.73 20.13
N ALA A 300 -20.14 18.62 19.41
CA ALA A 300 -20.92 18.29 18.22
C ALA A 300 -20.05 17.70 17.09
N LEU A 301 -18.84 18.24 16.87
CA LEU A 301 -17.88 17.72 15.89
C LEU A 301 -17.36 16.32 16.28
N ILE A 302 -17.09 16.09 17.56
CA ILE A 302 -16.65 14.77 18.09
C ILE A 302 -17.79 13.75 18.02
N ALA A 303 -19.03 14.16 18.27
CA ALA A 303 -20.23 13.33 18.22
C ALA A 303 -20.70 12.95 16.81
N GLN A 304 -20.02 13.45 15.76
CA GLN A 304 -20.28 13.13 14.35
C GLN A 304 -19.25 12.16 13.74
N PRO A 305 -18.93 10.98 14.33
CA PRO A 305 -17.88 10.10 13.84
C PRO A 305 -18.11 9.59 12.41
N THR A 306 -19.37 9.46 12.02
CA THR A 306 -19.75 8.92 10.71
C THR A 306 -19.54 9.92 9.57
N ARG A 307 -19.53 11.24 9.81
CA ARG A 307 -19.46 12.25 8.74
C ARG A 307 -18.07 12.52 8.16
N TRP A 308 -16.99 12.00 8.73
CA TRP A 308 -15.65 12.09 8.10
C TRP A 308 -15.15 10.74 7.55
N PHE A 309 -15.71 9.63 8.01
CA PHE A 309 -15.61 8.33 7.31
C PHE A 309 -16.56 8.23 6.11
N LEU A 310 -17.76 8.81 6.24
CA LEU A 310 -18.87 8.66 5.29
C LEU A 310 -19.49 10.00 4.87
N GLY A 311 -18.78 11.13 5.03
CA GLY A 311 -19.34 12.48 4.82
C GLY A 311 -20.15 12.63 3.54
N GLY A 312 -21.28 13.33 3.64
CA GLY A 312 -22.09 13.72 2.50
C GLY A 312 -22.67 12.57 1.67
N ALA A 313 -23.17 12.89 0.48
CA ALA A 313 -23.69 11.92 -0.48
C ALA A 313 -22.73 10.74 -0.66
N MET A 314 -23.27 9.56 -1.00
CA MET A 314 -22.56 8.27 -1.09
C MET A 314 -21.19 8.30 -1.82
N SER A 315 -20.95 9.27 -2.70
CA SER A 315 -19.66 9.50 -3.37
C SER A 315 -18.51 9.95 -2.45
N GLU A 316 -18.75 10.85 -1.49
CA GLU A 316 -17.71 11.33 -0.56
C GLU A 316 -17.36 10.25 0.49
N ALA A 317 -18.37 9.50 0.94
CA ALA A 317 -18.18 8.35 1.81
C ALA A 317 -17.25 7.29 1.22
N VAL A 318 -17.40 7.04 -0.07
CA VAL A 318 -16.55 6.12 -0.83
C VAL A 318 -15.16 6.71 -1.03
N ALA A 319 -15.02 8.00 -1.34
CA ALA A 319 -13.71 8.66 -1.44
C ALA A 319 -12.91 8.59 -0.12
N ASN A 320 -13.61 8.76 1.01
CA ASN A 320 -13.01 8.67 2.35
C ASN A 320 -12.57 7.23 2.65
N LEU A 321 -13.46 6.24 2.57
CA LEU A 321 -13.12 4.82 2.84
C LEU A 321 -11.92 4.34 2.00
N LEU A 322 -11.84 4.76 0.73
CA LEU A 322 -10.75 4.44 -0.20
C LEU A 322 -9.45 5.20 0.11
N GLY A 323 -9.53 6.40 0.70
CA GLY A 323 -8.37 7.15 1.19
C GLY A 323 -7.77 6.57 2.47
N TRP A 324 -8.58 5.90 3.29
CA TRP A 324 -8.18 5.28 4.55
C TRP A 324 -7.54 3.90 4.40
N THR A 325 -7.83 3.14 3.33
CA THR A 325 -7.33 1.76 3.19
C THR A 325 -5.80 1.63 3.22
N PRO A 326 -5.02 2.54 2.57
CA PRO A 326 -3.56 2.56 2.71
C PRO A 326 -3.08 2.86 4.14
N LEU A 327 -3.80 3.70 4.89
CA LEU A 327 -3.49 4.05 6.28
C LEU A 327 -3.66 2.83 7.21
N VAL A 328 -4.74 2.06 7.05
CA VAL A 328 -4.94 0.80 7.78
C VAL A 328 -3.83 -0.18 7.46
N THR A 329 -3.51 -0.33 6.17
CA THR A 329 -2.49 -1.26 5.69
C THR A 329 -1.11 -0.93 6.26
N VAL A 330 -0.65 0.32 6.18
CA VAL A 330 0.67 0.69 6.72
C VAL A 330 0.68 0.79 8.24
N GLY A 331 -0.47 1.05 8.86
CA GLY A 331 -0.67 0.84 10.29
C GLY A 331 -0.32 -0.59 10.71
N CYS A 332 -0.88 -1.56 9.99
CA CYS A 332 -0.53 -2.97 10.14
C CYS A 332 0.96 -3.24 9.84
N VAL A 333 1.55 -2.63 8.80
CA VAL A 333 3.00 -2.76 8.49
C VAL A 333 3.89 -2.19 9.61
N LYS A 334 3.55 -1.05 10.21
CA LYS A 334 4.35 -0.44 11.30
C LYS A 334 4.26 -1.25 12.59
N HIS A 335 3.08 -1.75 12.93
CA HIS A 335 2.87 -2.70 14.04
C HIS A 335 3.60 -4.04 13.80
N PHE A 336 3.83 -4.39 12.53
CA PHE A 336 4.52 -5.60 12.13
C PHE A 336 6.06 -5.50 12.16
N VAL A 337 6.62 -4.32 11.83
CA VAL A 337 8.09 -4.09 11.81
C VAL A 337 8.64 -3.67 13.19
N ARG A 338 7.80 -3.09 14.06
CA ARG A 338 8.16 -2.80 15.46
C ARG A 338 7.22 -3.62 16.36
N PRO A 339 7.73 -4.67 17.05
CA PRO A 339 6.90 -5.60 17.83
C PRO A 339 6.10 -4.91 18.95
N GLU A 340 6.52 -3.71 19.35
CA GLU A 340 5.71 -2.79 20.14
C GLU A 340 5.28 -1.62 19.25
N PRO A 341 3.98 -1.46 18.94
CA PRO A 341 3.51 -0.14 18.58
C PRO A 341 3.85 0.78 19.76
N PRO A 342 4.32 2.03 19.56
CA PRO A 342 4.22 3.00 20.64
C PRO A 342 2.79 2.94 21.17
N SER A 343 2.61 2.69 22.47
CA SER A 343 1.32 2.40 23.15
C SER A 343 0.13 3.23 22.62
N LYS A 344 0.41 4.47 22.23
CA LYS A 344 -0.52 5.42 21.59
C LYS A 344 -1.15 4.97 20.25
N MET A 345 -0.62 3.94 19.56
CA MET A 345 -1.14 3.44 18.27
C MET A 345 -2.15 2.30 18.42
N GLU A 346 -2.07 1.48 19.47
CA GLU A 346 -3.01 0.36 19.70
C GLU A 346 -4.45 0.87 19.83
N ASP A 347 -4.63 1.95 20.59
CA ASP A 347 -5.93 2.61 20.78
C ASP A 347 -6.53 3.17 19.48
N ALA A 348 -5.67 3.62 18.55
CA ALA A 348 -6.08 4.16 17.26
C ALA A 348 -6.64 3.08 16.32
N PHE A 349 -6.03 1.88 16.31
CA PHE A 349 -6.51 0.76 15.49
C PHE A 349 -7.73 0.04 16.08
N GLN A 350 -7.91 0.05 17.41
CA GLN A 350 -9.12 -0.48 18.05
C GLN A 350 -10.41 0.26 17.66
N VAL A 351 -10.33 1.50 17.16
CA VAL A 351 -11.51 2.22 16.63
C VAL A 351 -11.91 1.74 15.23
N LEU A 352 -10.94 1.35 14.40
CA LEU A 352 -11.19 0.78 13.07
C LEU A 352 -11.67 -0.68 13.16
N ASN A 353 -11.20 -1.41 14.17
CA ASN A 353 -11.45 -2.84 14.38
C ASN A 353 -12.46 -3.12 15.52
N ARG A 354 -13.59 -2.42 15.59
CA ARG A 354 -14.67 -2.77 16.56
C ARG A 354 -15.27 -4.18 16.39
N THR A 355 -14.69 -5.00 15.52
CA THR A 355 -14.99 -6.42 15.33
C THR A 355 -13.73 -7.27 15.54
N SER A 356 -13.49 -7.67 16.80
CA SER A 356 -12.50 -8.64 17.31
C SER A 356 -11.09 -8.11 17.68
N PRO A 357 -10.53 -8.54 18.82
CA PRO A 357 -9.13 -8.29 19.17
C PRO A 357 -8.19 -8.99 18.16
N MET A 358 -7.09 -8.31 17.82
CA MET A 358 -6.00 -8.90 17.03
C MET A 358 -5.28 -9.95 17.90
N PRO A 359 -5.15 -11.22 17.45
CA PRO A 359 -4.47 -12.26 18.22
C PRO A 359 -2.95 -11.98 18.36
N SER A 360 -2.38 -12.41 19.50
CA SER A 360 -0.96 -12.19 19.84
C SER A 360 0.00 -12.88 18.88
N ILE A 361 1.20 -12.29 18.79
CA ILE A 361 2.16 -12.39 17.68
C ILE A 361 3.27 -13.44 17.93
N THR A 362 3.05 -14.38 18.85
CA THR A 362 4.06 -15.39 19.22
C THR A 362 3.95 -16.70 18.45
N ALA A 363 3.25 -16.73 17.31
CA ALA A 363 3.25 -17.93 16.47
C ALA A 363 4.63 -18.11 15.80
N PRO A 364 5.31 -19.24 16.01
CA PRO A 364 6.60 -19.51 15.39
C PRO A 364 6.43 -19.63 13.88
N VAL A 365 7.25 -18.89 13.13
CA VAL A 365 7.49 -19.19 11.71
C VAL A 365 8.20 -20.53 11.68
N ASN A 366 7.67 -21.47 10.88
CA ASN A 366 8.25 -22.78 10.68
C ASN A 366 9.77 -22.60 10.37
N PRO A 367 10.70 -23.19 11.15
CA PRO A 367 12.13 -22.92 11.02
C PRO A 367 12.66 -23.71 9.83
N GLY A 368 12.33 -23.26 8.62
CA GLY A 368 13.04 -23.70 7.42
C GLY A 368 14.50 -23.31 7.54
N LYS A 369 15.39 -24.21 7.09
CA LYS A 369 16.85 -24.02 7.09
C LYS A 369 17.22 -22.63 6.54
N PRO A 370 18.23 -21.95 7.09
CA PRO A 370 18.71 -20.68 6.56
C PRO A 370 19.00 -20.83 5.07
N VAL A 371 18.37 -19.99 4.27
CA VAL A 371 18.52 -20.00 2.83
C VAL A 371 19.74 -19.14 2.49
N ASP A 372 20.78 -19.74 1.92
CA ASP A 372 21.94 -18.99 1.41
C ASP A 372 21.49 -18.01 0.30
N VAL A 373 21.58 -16.70 0.59
CA VAL A 373 21.09 -15.61 -0.25
C VAL A 373 22.26 -15.09 -1.09
N THR A 374 22.39 -15.60 -2.32
CA THR A 374 23.44 -15.21 -3.29
C THR A 374 22.93 -14.17 -4.30
N ASN A 375 23.79 -13.66 -5.18
CA ASN A 375 23.40 -12.67 -6.21
C ASN A 375 22.39 -13.19 -7.25
N ARG A 376 22.21 -14.50 -7.44
CA ARG A 376 21.16 -15.08 -8.31
C ARG A 376 20.08 -15.76 -7.48
N PHE A 377 19.58 -15.05 -6.48
CA PHE A 377 18.49 -15.50 -5.63
C PHE A 377 17.20 -14.72 -5.96
N VAL A 378 16.05 -15.40 -5.99
CA VAL A 378 14.75 -14.74 -6.10
C VAL A 378 13.77 -15.33 -5.09
N LEU A 379 13.17 -14.44 -4.27
CA LEU A 379 12.01 -14.80 -3.47
C LEU A 379 10.77 -14.62 -4.34
N TYR A 380 10.18 -15.74 -4.80
CA TYR A 380 8.96 -15.75 -5.58
C TYR A 380 7.75 -15.86 -4.62
N LEU A 381 6.91 -14.82 -4.54
CA LEU A 381 5.65 -14.88 -3.80
C LEU A 381 4.48 -15.27 -4.72
N SER A 382 3.71 -16.30 -4.35
CA SER A 382 2.44 -16.63 -5.00
C SER A 382 1.28 -16.42 -4.03
N PHE A 383 0.37 -15.52 -4.40
CA PHE A 383 -0.87 -15.27 -3.66
C PHE A 383 -2.02 -16.21 -4.06
N ASP A 384 -1.71 -17.29 -4.80
CA ASP A 384 -2.70 -18.30 -5.16
C ASP A 384 -3.07 -19.16 -3.94
N ARG A 385 -4.37 -19.31 -3.67
CA ARG A 385 -4.88 -20.02 -2.46
C ARG A 385 -5.57 -21.36 -2.75
N ASN A 386 -5.98 -21.58 -3.99
CA ASN A 386 -6.69 -22.81 -4.39
C ASN A 386 -5.70 -23.81 -5.00
N ILE A 387 -5.02 -23.40 -6.05
CA ILE A 387 -4.03 -24.19 -6.77
C ILE A 387 -2.84 -23.25 -7.02
N VAL A 388 -1.62 -23.69 -6.70
CA VAL A 388 -0.42 -22.98 -7.16
C VAL A 388 -0.47 -23.00 -8.68
N SER A 389 -0.66 -21.84 -9.28
CA SER A 389 -0.87 -21.78 -10.71
C SER A 389 0.30 -22.34 -11.50
N GLU A 390 -0.02 -22.87 -12.67
CA GLU A 390 0.98 -23.31 -13.64
C GLU A 390 1.98 -22.20 -13.96
N HIS A 391 1.51 -20.96 -14.03
CA HIS A 391 2.36 -19.77 -14.17
C HIS A 391 3.44 -19.70 -13.10
N ALA A 392 3.05 -19.71 -11.82
CA ALA A 392 4.01 -19.60 -10.72
C ALA A 392 4.97 -20.79 -10.67
N ALA A 393 4.45 -22.01 -10.83
CA ALA A 393 5.24 -23.22 -10.77
C ALA A 393 6.25 -23.32 -11.92
N MET A 394 5.81 -23.07 -13.15
CA MET A 394 6.64 -23.27 -14.34
C MET A 394 7.60 -22.12 -14.61
N THR A 395 7.21 -20.88 -14.32
CA THR A 395 8.16 -19.76 -14.33
C THR A 395 9.25 -19.97 -13.29
N ALA A 396 8.92 -20.43 -12.08
CA ALA A 396 9.92 -20.76 -11.05
C ALA A 396 10.87 -21.89 -11.51
N LYS A 397 10.32 -22.96 -12.10
CA LYS A 397 11.10 -24.07 -12.67
C LYS A 397 12.06 -23.61 -13.76
N ALA A 398 11.57 -22.79 -14.69
CA ALA A 398 12.36 -22.27 -15.80
C ALA A 398 13.46 -21.31 -15.32
N LEU A 399 13.18 -20.43 -14.35
CA LEU A 399 14.21 -19.61 -13.70
C LEU A 399 15.28 -20.47 -13.02
N ALA A 400 14.87 -21.55 -12.32
CA ALA A 400 15.81 -22.48 -11.68
C ALA A 400 16.74 -23.16 -12.69
N ARG A 401 16.22 -23.61 -13.85
CA ARG A 401 17.04 -24.15 -14.96
C ARG A 401 18.03 -23.15 -15.53
N ARG A 402 17.71 -21.85 -15.45
CA ARG A 402 18.61 -20.75 -15.85
C ARG A 402 19.65 -20.38 -14.78
N GLY A 403 19.71 -21.13 -13.68
CA GLY A 403 20.71 -20.96 -12.62
C GLY A 403 20.28 -20.02 -11.50
N TRP A 404 19.01 -19.62 -11.43
CA TRP A 404 18.49 -18.89 -10.26
C TRP A 404 18.18 -19.84 -9.11
N LYS A 405 18.56 -19.44 -7.90
CA LYS A 405 18.05 -20.05 -6.68
C LYS A 405 16.68 -19.46 -6.36
N VAL A 406 15.62 -20.25 -6.58
CA VAL A 406 14.23 -19.81 -6.42
C VAL A 406 13.64 -20.37 -5.13
N VAL A 407 13.14 -19.48 -4.26
CA VAL A 407 12.24 -19.85 -3.16
C VAL A 407 10.83 -19.40 -3.50
N LEU A 408 9.92 -20.34 -3.71
CA LEU A 408 8.51 -20.06 -4.00
C LEU A 408 7.68 -20.14 -2.72
N ALA A 409 7.30 -18.98 -2.19
CA ALA A 409 6.43 -18.83 -1.03
C ALA A 409 4.95 -18.82 -1.45
N HIS A 410 4.15 -19.74 -0.93
CA HIS A 410 2.74 -19.89 -1.30
C HIS A 410 1.86 -20.32 -0.11
N SER A 411 0.55 -20.13 -0.22
CA SER A 411 -0.40 -20.55 0.83
C SER A 411 -0.31 -22.06 1.08
N GLN A 412 -0.28 -22.47 2.35
CA GLN A 412 -0.26 -23.88 2.75
C GLN A 412 -1.48 -24.67 2.24
N GLY A 413 -2.61 -24.00 2.01
CA GLY A 413 -3.84 -24.61 1.50
C GLY A 413 -3.88 -24.79 -0.03
N ALA A 414 -2.86 -24.33 -0.75
CA ALA A 414 -2.81 -24.42 -2.21
C ALA A 414 -2.31 -25.78 -2.68
N VAL A 415 -3.06 -26.42 -3.58
CA VAL A 415 -2.70 -27.71 -4.18
C VAL A 415 -1.75 -27.50 -5.36
N TRP A 416 -0.82 -28.42 -5.59
CA TRP A 416 0.06 -28.41 -6.75
C TRP A 416 -0.47 -29.34 -7.84
N ASN A 417 -0.44 -28.89 -9.09
CA ASN A 417 -0.63 -29.80 -10.23
C ASN A 417 0.63 -30.63 -10.49
N ALA A 418 1.81 -30.00 -10.38
CA ALA A 418 3.11 -30.65 -10.41
C ALA A 418 4.12 -29.83 -9.58
N ILE A 419 4.96 -30.51 -8.79
CA ILE A 419 6.01 -29.83 -8.01
C ILE A 419 7.22 -29.59 -8.91
N PRO A 420 7.64 -28.33 -9.13
CA PRO A 420 8.78 -28.04 -9.98
C PRO A 420 10.10 -28.48 -9.33
N GLN A 421 10.87 -29.30 -10.04
CA GLN A 421 12.24 -29.67 -9.64
C GLN A 421 13.14 -28.43 -9.60
N GLY A 422 14.05 -28.36 -8.62
CA GLY A 422 15.00 -27.25 -8.46
C GLY A 422 14.45 -25.99 -7.80
N VAL A 423 13.18 -25.98 -7.38
CA VAL A 423 12.55 -24.85 -6.68
C VAL A 423 12.36 -25.21 -5.21
N GLN A 424 12.86 -24.35 -4.31
CA GLN A 424 12.61 -24.51 -2.87
C GLN A 424 11.22 -23.98 -2.53
N GLN A 425 10.42 -24.76 -1.80
CA GLN A 425 9.08 -24.36 -1.39
C GLN A 425 9.10 -23.70 -0.02
N TRP A 426 8.23 -22.71 0.17
CA TRP A 426 7.97 -22.10 1.47
C TRP A 426 6.46 -21.96 1.68
N HIS A 427 5.92 -22.60 2.71
CA HIS A 427 4.50 -22.51 3.02
C HIS A 427 4.23 -21.31 3.93
N VAL A 428 3.13 -20.60 3.64
CA VAL A 428 2.63 -19.52 4.51
C VAL A 428 1.17 -19.73 4.91
N GLY A 429 0.82 -19.22 6.10
CA GLY A 429 -0.52 -19.31 6.67
C GLY A 429 -0.87 -20.71 7.18
N ASP A 430 -2.11 -20.87 7.63
CA ASP A 430 -2.63 -22.10 8.26
C ASP A 430 -3.46 -22.99 7.32
N GLY A 431 -3.56 -22.61 6.04
CA GLY A 431 -4.39 -23.28 5.04
C GLY A 431 -5.90 -22.99 5.14
N SER A 432 -6.35 -22.19 6.12
CA SER A 432 -7.76 -21.88 6.30
C SER A 432 -8.25 -20.83 5.29
N ARG A 433 -9.44 -20.99 4.71
CA ARG A 433 -9.90 -20.11 3.61
C ARG A 433 -10.55 -18.78 4.05
N ASN A 434 -10.49 -18.44 5.33
CA ASN A 434 -11.13 -17.23 5.86
C ASN A 434 -10.30 -15.95 5.60
N TRP A 435 -10.90 -14.78 5.85
CA TRP A 435 -10.26 -13.48 5.61
C TRP A 435 -9.07 -13.23 6.56
N ARG A 436 -9.04 -13.83 7.75
CA ARG A 436 -7.93 -13.70 8.70
C ARG A 436 -6.68 -14.40 8.16
N SER A 437 -6.83 -15.58 7.55
CA SER A 437 -5.73 -16.29 6.91
C SER A 437 -5.06 -15.50 5.79
N ILE A 438 -5.83 -14.71 5.02
CA ILE A 438 -5.26 -13.85 3.96
C ILE A 438 -4.30 -12.81 4.54
N TRP A 439 -4.62 -12.29 5.74
CA TRP A 439 -3.73 -11.39 6.46
C TRP A 439 -2.52 -12.13 7.05
N HIS A 440 -2.70 -13.34 7.58
CA HIS A 440 -1.59 -14.17 8.09
C HIS A 440 -0.60 -14.57 7.00
N GLU A 441 -1.07 -15.03 5.84
CA GLU A 441 -0.23 -15.38 4.69
C GLU A 441 0.62 -14.19 4.23
N GLN A 442 -0.01 -13.03 4.03
CA GLN A 442 0.70 -11.80 3.65
C GLN A 442 1.72 -11.36 4.68
N ARG A 443 1.35 -11.52 5.95
CA ARG A 443 2.19 -11.17 7.07
C ARG A 443 3.45 -12.03 7.04
N GLU A 444 3.33 -13.34 6.90
CA GLU A 444 4.49 -14.24 6.82
C GLU A 444 5.36 -13.97 5.58
N MET A 445 4.75 -13.74 4.41
CA MET A 445 5.48 -13.33 3.21
C MET A 445 6.28 -12.04 3.43
N ALA A 446 5.69 -11.06 4.11
CA ALA A 446 6.39 -9.83 4.48
C ALA A 446 7.52 -10.08 5.50
N GLN A 447 7.42 -11.12 6.36
CA GLN A 447 8.48 -11.45 7.34
C GLN A 447 9.69 -12.02 6.62
N LEU A 448 9.48 -12.82 5.58
CA LEU A 448 10.55 -13.33 4.74
C LEU A 448 11.35 -12.19 4.13
N ILE A 449 10.68 -11.19 3.57
CA ILE A 449 11.34 -10.01 3.00
C ILE A 449 12.14 -9.26 4.07
N ALA A 450 11.53 -8.97 5.21
CA ALA A 450 12.15 -8.18 6.28
C ALA A 450 13.31 -8.91 6.98
N ARG A 451 13.29 -10.24 7.05
CA ARG A 451 14.35 -11.04 7.69
C ARG A 451 15.49 -11.34 6.73
N TRP A 452 15.15 -11.84 5.53
CA TRP A 452 16.15 -12.36 4.59
C TRP A 452 16.79 -11.28 3.72
N HIS A 453 16.17 -10.10 3.60
CA HIS A 453 16.64 -9.01 2.73
C HIS A 453 17.03 -9.52 1.33
N PRO A 454 16.12 -10.23 0.63
CA PRO A 454 16.49 -10.86 -0.63
C PRO A 454 16.94 -9.81 -1.65
N PRO A 455 17.86 -10.16 -2.57
CA PRO A 455 18.30 -9.24 -3.62
C PRO A 455 17.12 -8.74 -4.45
N ILE A 456 16.12 -9.59 -4.71
CA ILE A 456 14.90 -9.27 -5.44
C ILE A 456 13.70 -10.13 -5.01
N VAL A 457 12.51 -9.57 -5.11
CA VAL A 457 11.22 -10.26 -4.96
C VAL A 457 10.46 -10.23 -6.28
N TYR A 458 9.99 -11.40 -6.73
CA TYR A 458 9.06 -11.53 -7.85
C TYR A 458 7.73 -12.05 -7.30
N ALA A 459 6.61 -11.42 -7.62
CA ALA A 459 5.34 -11.76 -6.98
C ALA A 459 4.21 -11.92 -7.99
N ARG A 460 3.54 -13.08 -7.99
CA ARG A 460 2.27 -13.27 -8.71
C ARG A 460 1.17 -12.54 -7.95
N GLN A 461 1.04 -11.26 -8.24
CA GLN A 461 0.36 -10.30 -7.39
C GLN A 461 -1.15 -10.50 -7.39
N HIS A 462 -1.74 -10.48 -6.19
CA HIS A 462 -3.18 -10.38 -5.98
C HIS A 462 -3.54 -9.03 -5.36
N TRP A 463 -4.75 -8.53 -5.61
CA TRP A 463 -5.22 -7.25 -5.06
C TRP A 463 -5.24 -7.20 -3.52
N GLN A 464 -5.22 -8.37 -2.88
CA GLN A 464 -5.15 -8.45 -1.43
C GLN A 464 -3.72 -8.38 -0.89
N GLY A 465 -2.68 -8.66 -1.70
CA GLY A 465 -1.28 -8.78 -1.31
C GLY A 465 -0.60 -7.44 -1.02
N LEU A 466 -1.04 -6.74 0.02
CA LEU A 466 -0.63 -5.38 0.32
C LEU A 466 0.69 -5.32 1.13
N LEU A 467 0.88 -6.17 2.13
CA LEU A 467 2.05 -6.03 3.02
C LEU A 467 3.40 -6.21 2.29
N PRO A 468 3.59 -7.24 1.44
CA PRO A 468 4.89 -7.52 0.84
C PRO A 468 5.53 -6.39 0.01
N PRO A 469 4.85 -5.73 -0.94
CA PRO A 469 5.47 -4.64 -1.72
C PRO A 469 5.88 -3.44 -0.84
N SER A 470 5.10 -3.11 0.18
CA SER A 470 5.45 -2.02 1.11
C SER A 470 6.65 -2.32 2.00
N VAL A 471 6.79 -3.57 2.44
CA VAL A 471 7.94 -4.01 3.23
C VAL A 471 9.20 -4.09 2.35
N ALA A 472 9.08 -4.60 1.13
CA ALA A 472 10.18 -4.60 0.17
C ALA A 472 10.73 -3.20 -0.06
N GLN A 473 9.85 -2.23 -0.37
CA GLN A 473 10.26 -0.84 -0.57
C GLN A 473 10.93 -0.24 0.67
N ARG A 474 10.44 -0.54 1.88
CA ARG A 474 11.02 -0.04 3.14
C ARG A 474 12.44 -0.54 3.36
N HIS A 475 12.73 -1.77 2.95
CA HIS A 475 14.04 -2.40 3.09
C HIS A 475 14.91 -2.23 1.83
N GLY A 476 14.50 -1.39 0.87
CA GLY A 476 15.24 -1.17 -0.38
C GLY A 476 15.34 -2.43 -1.25
N VAL A 477 14.43 -3.38 -1.09
CA VAL A 477 14.36 -4.61 -1.89
C VAL A 477 13.50 -4.35 -3.14
N PRO A 478 14.01 -4.54 -4.37
CA PRO A 478 13.21 -4.45 -5.59
C PRO A 478 12.09 -5.48 -5.57
N TYR A 479 10.89 -5.02 -5.93
CA TYR A 479 9.66 -5.83 -5.94
C TYR A 479 9.01 -5.75 -7.31
N ILE A 480 9.01 -6.87 -8.05
CA ILE A 480 8.34 -6.98 -9.35
C ILE A 480 6.98 -7.66 -9.14
N ALA A 481 5.89 -6.97 -9.49
CA ALA A 481 4.54 -7.49 -9.37
C ALA A 481 4.01 -7.99 -10.73
N GLU A 482 3.74 -9.27 -10.84
CA GLU A 482 3.10 -9.89 -12.00
C GLU A 482 1.57 -9.87 -11.84
N PHE A 483 0.85 -9.20 -12.75
CA PHE A 483 -0.62 -9.21 -12.80
C PHE A 483 -1.10 -10.04 -13.98
N ASN A 484 -1.90 -11.07 -13.70
CA ASN A 484 -2.53 -11.93 -14.72
C ASN A 484 -4.00 -11.57 -14.99
N GLY A 485 -4.46 -10.45 -14.43
CA GLY A 485 -5.80 -9.91 -14.59
C GLY A 485 -6.09 -8.84 -13.54
N LEU A 486 -7.15 -8.05 -13.77
CA LEU A 486 -7.61 -7.03 -12.82
C LEU A 486 -9.00 -7.40 -12.30
N ARG A 487 -9.05 -7.80 -11.03
CA ARG A 487 -10.27 -8.31 -10.40
C ARG A 487 -11.36 -7.25 -10.33
N HIS A 488 -11.01 -5.96 -10.20
CA HIS A 488 -12.00 -4.90 -10.15
C HIS A 488 -12.85 -4.82 -11.42
N ARG A 489 -12.26 -5.11 -12.59
CA ARG A 489 -12.96 -5.06 -13.88
C ARG A 489 -14.05 -6.11 -13.95
N GLY A 490 -13.73 -7.38 -13.64
CA GLY A 490 -14.74 -8.44 -13.63
C GLY A 490 -15.89 -8.18 -12.63
N VAL A 491 -15.63 -7.50 -11.52
CA VAL A 491 -16.67 -7.11 -10.56
C VAL A 491 -17.51 -5.94 -11.08
N LEU A 492 -16.87 -4.87 -11.58
CA LEU A 492 -17.55 -3.67 -12.08
C LEU A 492 -18.27 -3.90 -13.40
N ALA A 493 -17.80 -4.83 -14.24
CA ALA A 493 -18.49 -5.22 -15.47
C ALA A 493 -19.86 -5.86 -15.18
N ARG A 494 -19.94 -6.67 -14.11
CA ARG A 494 -21.21 -7.28 -13.67
C ARG A 494 -22.05 -6.32 -12.84
N TYR A 495 -21.41 -5.49 -12.04
CA TYR A 495 -22.05 -4.58 -11.10
C TYR A 495 -21.37 -3.20 -11.15
N PRO A 496 -21.74 -2.32 -12.10
CA PRO A 496 -21.05 -1.05 -12.34
C PRO A 496 -21.00 -0.11 -11.12
N ARG A 497 -22.00 -0.21 -10.22
CA ARG A 497 -22.08 0.57 -8.98
C ARG A 497 -21.53 -0.18 -7.75
N SER A 498 -20.82 -1.30 -7.95
CA SER A 498 -20.32 -2.12 -6.86
C SER A 498 -19.20 -1.43 -6.09
N LEU A 499 -19.49 -1.10 -4.82
CA LEU A 499 -18.51 -0.58 -3.88
C LEU A 499 -17.29 -1.49 -3.76
N LYS A 500 -17.52 -2.82 -3.71
CA LYS A 500 -16.47 -3.83 -3.68
C LYS A 500 -15.55 -3.72 -4.90
N GLY A 501 -16.10 -3.49 -6.09
CA GLY A 501 -15.33 -3.30 -7.32
C GLY A 501 -14.42 -2.07 -7.24
N TYR A 502 -14.95 -0.91 -6.80
CA TYR A 502 -14.15 0.30 -6.63
C TYR A 502 -13.06 0.16 -5.58
N LEU A 503 -13.32 -0.57 -4.49
CA LEU A 503 -12.33 -0.89 -3.46
C LEU A 503 -11.19 -1.75 -4.04
N ILE A 504 -11.52 -2.83 -4.74
CA ILE A 504 -10.52 -3.68 -5.39
C ILE A 504 -9.67 -2.86 -6.36
N ARG A 505 -10.27 -1.96 -7.16
CA ARG A 505 -9.53 -1.09 -8.10
C ARG A 505 -8.47 -0.26 -7.40
N ARG A 506 -8.80 0.31 -6.23
CA ARG A 506 -7.88 1.13 -5.45
C ARG A 506 -6.76 0.30 -4.84
N LEU A 507 -7.07 -0.91 -4.36
CA LEU A 507 -6.09 -1.83 -3.83
C LEU A 507 -5.12 -2.33 -4.92
N GLU A 508 -5.62 -2.63 -6.11
CA GLU A 508 -4.77 -2.97 -7.26
C GLU A 508 -3.88 -1.80 -7.67
N ARG A 509 -4.43 -0.58 -7.72
CA ARG A 509 -3.64 0.64 -7.95
C ARG A 509 -2.54 0.80 -6.91
N TRP A 510 -2.85 0.51 -5.65
CA TRP A 510 -1.89 0.57 -4.57
C TRP A 510 -0.77 -0.46 -4.77
N CYS A 511 -1.08 -1.73 -5.05
CA CYS A 511 -0.06 -2.74 -5.34
C CYS A 511 0.87 -2.31 -6.48
N VAL A 512 0.29 -1.78 -7.57
CA VAL A 512 1.04 -1.26 -8.73
C VAL A 512 1.99 -0.13 -8.30
N GLN A 513 1.52 0.86 -7.54
CA GLN A 513 2.31 2.03 -7.13
C GLN A 513 3.45 1.71 -6.16
N TRP A 514 3.37 0.61 -5.43
CA TRP A 514 4.39 0.18 -4.46
C TRP A 514 5.36 -0.86 -5.03
N SER A 515 5.18 -1.24 -6.29
CA SER A 515 6.09 -2.13 -7.00
C SER A 515 7.22 -1.34 -7.65
N THR A 516 8.39 -1.94 -7.76
CA THR A 516 9.52 -1.43 -8.56
C THR A 516 9.21 -1.52 -10.05
N ALA A 517 8.53 -2.59 -10.45
CA ALA A 517 8.04 -2.80 -11.82
C ALA A 517 6.80 -3.69 -11.81
N VAL A 518 6.06 -3.67 -12.91
CA VAL A 518 4.93 -4.56 -13.14
C VAL A 518 5.19 -5.45 -14.35
N VAL A 519 4.85 -6.73 -14.26
CA VAL A 519 4.82 -7.67 -15.38
C VAL A 519 3.37 -8.03 -15.70
N VAL A 520 3.02 -8.08 -16.97
CA VAL A 520 1.69 -8.50 -17.45
C VAL A 520 1.84 -9.35 -18.71
N PRO A 521 0.89 -10.26 -18.99
CA PRO A 521 1.04 -11.17 -20.11
C PRO A 521 0.52 -10.63 -21.45
N SER A 522 -0.10 -9.45 -21.48
CA SER A 522 -0.65 -8.88 -22.72
C SER A 522 -0.53 -7.37 -22.77
N MET A 523 -0.48 -6.82 -23.99
CA MET A 523 -0.46 -5.39 -24.25
C MET A 523 -1.73 -4.71 -23.72
N SER A 524 -2.89 -5.36 -23.88
CA SER A 524 -4.13 -4.80 -23.34
C SER A 524 -4.11 -4.67 -21.83
N LEU A 525 -3.57 -5.66 -21.11
CA LEU A 525 -3.44 -5.56 -19.66
C LEU A 525 -2.40 -4.48 -19.27
N ALA A 526 -1.31 -4.33 -20.02
CA ALA A 526 -0.34 -3.25 -19.78
C ALA A 526 -0.97 -1.87 -19.89
N ARG A 527 -1.75 -1.61 -20.94
CA ARG A 527 -2.48 -0.34 -21.10
C ARG A 527 -3.42 -0.08 -19.93
N ARG A 528 -4.07 -1.12 -19.41
CA ARG A 528 -4.96 -1.00 -18.24
C ARG A 528 -4.20 -0.75 -16.95
N ILE A 529 -3.05 -1.39 -16.75
CA ILE A 529 -2.15 -1.09 -15.63
C ILE A 529 -1.64 0.34 -15.72
N ALA A 530 -1.26 0.82 -16.91
CA ALA A 530 -0.83 2.20 -17.12
C ALA A 530 -1.97 3.19 -16.78
N GLN A 531 -3.20 2.94 -17.27
CA GLN A 531 -4.38 3.70 -16.87
C GLN A 531 -4.65 3.65 -15.36
N LEU A 532 -4.38 2.51 -14.72
CA LEU A 532 -4.55 2.35 -13.27
C LEU A 532 -3.49 3.15 -12.49
N ALA A 533 -2.25 3.19 -12.98
CA ALA A 533 -1.14 3.95 -12.40
C ALA A 533 -1.30 5.46 -12.58
N GLY A 534 -1.81 5.91 -13.74
CA GLY A 534 -1.87 7.31 -14.20
C GLY A 534 -0.67 7.66 -15.10
N ASP A 535 -0.33 8.94 -15.25
CA ASP A 535 0.80 9.46 -16.07
C ASP A 535 2.21 9.07 -15.55
N ARG A 536 2.29 8.00 -14.76
CA ARG A 536 3.48 7.54 -14.06
C ARG A 536 3.95 6.18 -14.53
N ALA A 537 3.40 5.63 -15.62
CA ALA A 537 3.74 4.29 -16.11
C ALA A 537 4.15 4.30 -17.57
N GLU A 538 5.18 3.53 -17.91
CA GLU A 538 5.70 3.36 -19.26
C GLU A 538 5.69 1.88 -19.62
N ILE A 539 5.22 1.55 -20.83
CA ILE A 539 5.01 0.17 -21.27
C ILE A 539 6.20 -0.29 -22.11
N TYR A 540 6.79 -1.42 -21.73
CA TYR A 540 7.90 -2.06 -22.42
C TYR A 540 7.44 -3.42 -22.96
N ASN A 541 7.36 -3.55 -24.28
CA ASN A 541 6.95 -4.80 -24.91
C ASN A 541 8.13 -5.76 -25.07
N LEU A 542 8.18 -6.82 -24.26
CA LEU A 542 9.21 -7.86 -24.34
C LEU A 542 8.72 -9.12 -25.07
N THR A 543 7.59 -9.05 -25.78
CA THR A 543 7.05 -10.17 -26.55
C THR A 543 8.05 -10.66 -27.61
N ALA A 544 8.68 -9.75 -28.36
CA ALA A 544 9.79 -10.09 -29.24
C ALA A 544 11.07 -10.21 -28.39
N LEU A 545 11.75 -11.36 -28.50
CA LEU A 545 12.96 -11.61 -27.74
C LEU A 545 14.11 -10.83 -28.39
N ALA A 546 14.53 -9.72 -27.76
CA ALA A 546 15.68 -8.97 -28.24
C ALA A 546 16.95 -9.83 -28.07
N PRO A 547 17.77 -10.04 -29.12
CA PRO A 547 19.05 -10.70 -28.97
C PRO A 547 19.94 -9.85 -28.07
N HIS A 548 20.48 -10.48 -27.02
CA HIS A 548 21.46 -9.98 -26.06
C HIS A 548 21.71 -8.46 -26.05
N GLY A 549 20.97 -7.75 -25.19
CA GLY A 549 21.22 -6.35 -24.85
C GLY A 549 20.68 -6.05 -23.45
N THR A 550 21.38 -5.21 -22.70
CA THR A 550 20.93 -4.78 -21.37
C THR A 550 19.63 -3.98 -21.51
N LEU A 551 18.58 -4.41 -20.81
CA LEU A 551 17.30 -3.71 -20.76
C LEU A 551 17.52 -2.28 -20.20
N ARG A 552 17.32 -1.26 -21.05
CA ARG A 552 17.45 0.14 -20.66
C ARG A 552 16.08 0.73 -20.36
N VAL A 553 15.76 0.84 -19.08
CA VAL A 553 14.56 1.53 -18.58
C VAL A 553 14.99 2.74 -17.78
N PRO A 554 14.59 3.96 -18.15
CA PRO A 554 14.94 5.17 -17.42
C PRO A 554 14.13 5.30 -16.11
N ASN A 555 14.73 5.86 -15.06
CA ASN A 555 14.20 5.80 -13.68
C ASN A 555 13.14 6.87 -13.36
N HIS A 556 12.37 7.35 -14.35
CA HIS A 556 11.42 8.47 -14.19
C HIS A 556 9.94 8.04 -14.15
N ALA A 557 9.65 6.80 -14.56
CA ALA A 557 8.31 6.23 -14.58
C ALA A 557 8.33 4.77 -14.08
N LEU A 558 7.18 4.25 -13.68
CA LEU A 558 6.96 2.85 -13.33
C LEU A 558 6.95 2.00 -14.61
N PRO A 559 7.90 1.08 -14.80
CA PRO A 559 7.90 0.21 -15.96
C PRO A 559 6.85 -0.89 -15.86
N VAL A 560 6.14 -1.10 -16.96
CA VAL A 560 5.17 -2.17 -17.17
C VAL A 560 5.67 -3.05 -18.31
N PHE A 561 6.21 -4.22 -17.98
CA PHE A 561 6.75 -5.18 -18.94
C PHE A 561 5.66 -6.12 -19.46
N VAL A 562 5.52 -6.21 -20.78
CA VAL A 562 4.65 -7.20 -21.43
C VAL A 562 5.46 -8.45 -21.73
N ILE A 563 5.14 -9.56 -21.03
CA ILE A 563 5.81 -10.85 -21.18
C ILE A 563 4.74 -11.93 -21.36
N PRO A 564 4.54 -12.49 -22.57
CA PRO A 564 3.51 -13.48 -22.82
C PRO A 564 3.71 -14.75 -21.99
N ASN A 565 2.63 -15.50 -21.80
CA ASN A 565 2.70 -16.79 -21.12
C ASN A 565 3.49 -17.82 -21.96
N GLY A 566 3.96 -18.86 -21.26
CA GLY A 566 4.62 -20.00 -21.88
C GLY A 566 3.76 -21.27 -21.84
N ILE A 567 4.23 -22.30 -22.54
CA ILE A 567 3.78 -23.68 -22.39
C ILE A 567 4.97 -24.62 -22.22
N ASP A 568 4.77 -25.78 -21.59
CA ASP A 568 5.77 -26.85 -21.58
C ASP A 568 5.60 -27.72 -22.83
N PRO A 569 6.53 -27.65 -23.81
CA PRO A 569 6.41 -28.39 -25.06
C PRO A 569 6.65 -29.90 -24.89
N GLU A 570 7.16 -30.35 -23.74
CA GLU A 570 7.33 -31.77 -23.43
C GLU A 570 6.02 -32.40 -22.98
N ILE A 571 5.21 -31.65 -22.23
CA ILE A 571 3.85 -32.05 -21.86
C ILE A 571 2.93 -31.95 -23.08
N PHE A 572 2.92 -30.79 -23.74
CA PHE A 572 2.07 -30.52 -24.91
C PHE A 572 2.80 -30.77 -26.22
N ARG A 573 3.25 -32.01 -26.40
CA ARG A 573 3.86 -32.47 -27.65
C ARG A 573 2.82 -33.08 -28.60
N PRO A 574 3.13 -33.25 -29.89
CA PRO A 574 2.24 -33.90 -30.85
C PRO A 574 2.24 -35.39 -30.51
N ILE A 575 1.06 -35.95 -30.41
CA ILE A 575 0.82 -37.37 -30.23
C ILE A 575 0.08 -37.81 -31.51
N PRO A 576 0.45 -38.94 -32.15
CA PRO A 576 -0.31 -39.44 -33.27
C PRO A 576 -1.80 -39.52 -32.92
N GLN A 577 -2.63 -38.92 -33.78
CA GLN A 577 -4.05 -38.70 -33.47
C GLN A 577 -4.79 -40.03 -33.23
N GLU A 578 -4.47 -41.07 -34.00
CA GLU A 578 -5.04 -42.41 -33.81
C GLU A 578 -4.67 -43.02 -32.46
N ASP A 579 -3.42 -42.87 -32.01
CA ASP A 579 -2.97 -43.38 -30.71
C ASP A 579 -3.69 -42.67 -29.57
N ALA A 580 -3.82 -41.35 -29.65
CA ALA A 580 -4.57 -40.56 -28.68
C ALA A 580 -6.05 -41.01 -28.62
N ARG A 581 -6.69 -41.25 -29.77
CA ARG A 581 -8.06 -41.75 -29.85
C ARG A 581 -8.20 -43.15 -29.22
N ARG A 582 -7.29 -44.07 -29.55
CA ARG A 582 -7.27 -45.43 -28.97
C ARG A 582 -7.13 -45.40 -27.45
N GLN A 583 -6.22 -44.59 -26.92
CA GLN A 583 -6.02 -44.45 -25.47
C GLN A 583 -7.24 -43.86 -24.77
N LEU A 584 -7.98 -42.97 -25.43
CA LEU A 584 -9.21 -42.37 -24.91
C LEU A 584 -10.47 -43.23 -25.17
N GLY A 585 -10.34 -44.38 -25.86
CA GLY A 585 -11.49 -45.21 -26.25
C GLY A 585 -12.41 -44.53 -27.28
N LEU A 586 -11.89 -43.59 -28.07
CA LEU A 586 -12.62 -42.85 -29.09
C LEU A 586 -12.52 -43.56 -30.46
N PRO A 587 -13.60 -43.59 -31.27
CA PRO A 587 -13.53 -44.05 -32.66
C PRO A 587 -12.44 -43.35 -33.46
N THR A 588 -11.62 -44.12 -34.18
CA THR A 588 -10.44 -43.63 -34.91
C THR A 588 -10.78 -42.98 -36.25
N ASP A 589 -11.94 -43.31 -36.83
CA ASP A 589 -12.45 -42.87 -38.14
C ASP A 589 -13.31 -41.58 -38.09
N GLY A 590 -13.47 -40.99 -36.91
CA GLY A 590 -14.30 -39.80 -36.70
C GLY A 590 -13.56 -38.45 -36.80
N LEU A 591 -14.34 -37.38 -36.99
CA LEU A 591 -13.84 -35.99 -36.89
C LEU A 591 -14.13 -35.43 -35.50
N TYR A 592 -13.13 -34.81 -34.86
CA TYR A 592 -13.23 -34.30 -33.50
C TYR A 592 -12.92 -32.80 -33.42
N VAL A 593 -13.84 -32.05 -32.81
CA VAL A 593 -13.60 -30.68 -32.35
C VAL A 593 -13.39 -30.71 -30.85
N ALA A 594 -12.34 -30.06 -30.34
CA ALA A 594 -12.04 -30.06 -28.91
C ALA A 594 -11.99 -28.66 -28.29
N TYR A 595 -12.65 -28.53 -27.15
CA TYR A 595 -12.53 -27.42 -26.23
C TYR A 595 -11.94 -27.93 -24.90
N THR A 596 -10.93 -27.24 -24.38
CA THR A 596 -10.35 -27.51 -23.05
C THR A 596 -10.39 -26.25 -22.17
N GLY A 597 -10.74 -26.39 -20.89
CA GLY A 597 -10.65 -25.31 -19.90
C GLY A 597 -11.88 -25.13 -19.01
N SER A 598 -12.00 -23.95 -18.38
CA SER A 598 -13.12 -23.63 -17.49
C SER A 598 -14.42 -23.36 -18.25
N LEU A 599 -15.56 -23.64 -17.64
CA LEU A 599 -16.90 -23.48 -18.23
C LEU A 599 -17.55 -22.16 -17.78
N HIS A 600 -16.75 -21.10 -17.67
CA HIS A 600 -17.24 -19.77 -17.39
C HIS A 600 -17.90 -19.16 -18.65
N HIS A 601 -18.95 -18.34 -18.47
CA HIS A 601 -19.68 -17.75 -19.61
C HIS A 601 -18.77 -16.99 -20.60
N TRP A 602 -17.72 -16.33 -20.10
CA TRP A 602 -16.80 -15.56 -20.93
C TRP A 602 -15.91 -16.43 -21.85
N GLN A 603 -15.97 -17.75 -21.70
CA GLN A 603 -15.26 -18.71 -22.53
C GLN A 603 -16.05 -19.09 -23.80
N GLY A 604 -17.33 -18.70 -23.89
CA GLY A 604 -18.20 -18.85 -25.07
C GLY A 604 -18.54 -20.30 -25.46
N VAL A 605 -18.67 -21.19 -24.48
CA VAL A 605 -19.08 -22.58 -24.71
C VAL A 605 -20.51 -22.66 -25.26
N ASP A 606 -21.39 -21.74 -24.88
CA ASP A 606 -22.71 -21.53 -25.49
C ASP A 606 -22.61 -21.22 -27.00
N VAL A 607 -21.71 -20.29 -27.38
CA VAL A 607 -21.45 -19.93 -28.78
C VAL A 607 -20.99 -21.17 -29.56
N LEU A 608 -20.11 -21.97 -28.97
CA LEU A 608 -19.64 -23.22 -29.55
C LEU A 608 -20.76 -24.24 -29.74
N LEU A 609 -21.61 -24.45 -28.73
CA LEU A 609 -22.74 -25.37 -28.84
C LEU A 609 -23.70 -24.95 -29.96
N HIS A 610 -24.02 -23.66 -30.05
CA HIS A 610 -24.83 -23.13 -31.15
C HIS A 610 -24.14 -23.31 -32.52
N ALA A 611 -22.84 -23.06 -32.63
CA ALA A 611 -22.08 -23.29 -33.86
C ALA A 611 -22.09 -24.78 -34.26
N PHE A 612 -21.98 -25.67 -33.26
CA PHE A 612 -21.89 -27.10 -33.46
C PHE A 612 -23.19 -27.72 -34.00
N THR A 613 -24.37 -27.15 -33.68
CA THR A 613 -25.64 -27.56 -34.30
C THR A 613 -25.59 -27.53 -35.83
N ARG A 614 -24.97 -26.49 -36.39
CA ARG A 614 -24.85 -26.30 -37.85
C ARG A 614 -23.83 -27.27 -38.44
N LEU A 615 -22.80 -27.64 -37.69
CA LEU A 615 -21.78 -28.59 -38.11
C LEU A 615 -22.32 -30.01 -38.18
N VAL A 616 -23.09 -30.44 -37.18
CA VAL A 616 -23.64 -31.81 -37.14
C VAL A 616 -24.56 -32.07 -38.34
N THR A 617 -25.32 -31.08 -38.80
CA THR A 617 -26.14 -31.21 -40.02
C THR A 617 -25.31 -31.52 -41.28
N ARG A 618 -24.08 -30.98 -41.37
CA ARG A 618 -23.18 -31.17 -42.52
C ARG A 618 -22.22 -32.35 -42.33
N TYR A 619 -21.86 -32.65 -41.09
CA TYR A 619 -20.90 -33.68 -40.70
C TYR A 619 -21.51 -34.55 -39.58
N PRO A 620 -22.41 -35.49 -39.90
CA PRO A 620 -23.17 -36.25 -38.89
C PRO A 620 -22.28 -37.14 -38.01
N HIS A 621 -21.06 -37.47 -38.46
CA HIS A 621 -20.09 -38.24 -37.67
C HIS A 621 -19.10 -37.37 -36.88
N CYS A 622 -19.22 -36.04 -36.95
CA CYS A 622 -18.39 -35.13 -36.17
C CYS A 622 -18.79 -35.16 -34.70
N ARG A 623 -17.79 -35.16 -33.81
CA ARG A 623 -17.95 -35.25 -32.36
C ARG A 623 -17.30 -34.03 -31.69
N LEU A 624 -17.96 -33.50 -30.67
CA LEU A 624 -17.47 -32.39 -29.86
C LEU A 624 -16.98 -32.91 -28.51
N LEU A 625 -15.73 -32.61 -28.16
CA LEU A 625 -15.14 -32.88 -26.85
C LEU A 625 -15.10 -31.57 -26.05
N ILE A 626 -15.83 -31.53 -24.93
CA ILE A 626 -15.76 -30.43 -23.96
C ILE A 626 -15.06 -30.97 -22.71
N VAL A 627 -13.80 -30.57 -22.52
CA VAL A 627 -12.91 -31.12 -21.49
C VAL A 627 -12.65 -30.11 -20.38
N GLY A 628 -13.10 -30.42 -19.17
CA GLY A 628 -12.88 -29.61 -17.98
C GLY A 628 -14.16 -29.30 -17.19
N GLY A 629 -14.15 -28.19 -16.45
CA GLY A 629 -15.33 -27.67 -15.76
C GLY A 629 -15.78 -28.45 -14.51
N GLN A 630 -14.86 -29.02 -13.73
CA GLN A 630 -15.23 -29.66 -12.46
C GLN A 630 -15.82 -28.64 -11.47
N ASP A 631 -16.97 -29.01 -10.90
CA ASP A 631 -17.73 -28.25 -9.90
C ASP A 631 -18.05 -26.80 -10.29
N GLU A 632 -18.12 -26.51 -11.59
CA GLU A 632 -18.53 -25.21 -12.10
C GLU A 632 -20.07 -25.11 -12.24
N PRO A 633 -20.70 -24.00 -11.79
CA PRO A 633 -22.17 -23.84 -11.81
C PRO A 633 -22.83 -24.05 -13.17
N ASN A 634 -22.08 -23.85 -14.26
CA ASN A 634 -22.59 -23.88 -15.62
C ASN A 634 -22.46 -25.25 -16.31
N LYS A 635 -21.83 -26.25 -15.69
CA LYS A 635 -21.61 -27.56 -16.35
C LYS A 635 -22.93 -28.20 -16.76
N ASP A 636 -23.91 -28.21 -15.87
CA ASP A 636 -25.24 -28.76 -16.15
C ASP A 636 -26.02 -27.90 -17.14
N VAL A 637 -25.83 -26.57 -17.10
CA VAL A 637 -26.45 -25.62 -18.04
C VAL A 637 -26.03 -25.92 -19.47
N TYR A 638 -24.73 -26.16 -19.73
CA TYR A 638 -24.26 -26.46 -21.08
C TYR A 638 -24.68 -27.85 -21.56
N ARG A 639 -24.76 -28.84 -20.66
CA ARG A 639 -25.30 -30.16 -21.00
C ARG A 639 -26.78 -30.10 -21.36
N GLN A 640 -27.57 -29.33 -20.59
CA GLN A 640 -28.98 -29.07 -20.89
C GLN A 640 -29.15 -28.30 -22.20
N LEU A 641 -28.30 -27.31 -22.47
CA LEU A 641 -28.30 -26.58 -23.74
C LEU A 641 -28.00 -27.53 -24.92
N ALA A 642 -26.98 -28.39 -24.80
CA ALA A 642 -26.69 -29.40 -25.83
C ALA A 642 -27.86 -30.37 -26.06
N HIS A 643 -28.59 -30.74 -25.00
CA HIS A 643 -29.82 -31.55 -25.10
C HIS A 643 -30.93 -30.78 -25.84
N ALA A 644 -31.21 -29.54 -25.43
CA ALA A 644 -32.23 -28.69 -26.05
C ALA A 644 -31.94 -28.40 -27.53
N LEU A 645 -30.66 -28.31 -27.89
CA LEU A 645 -30.18 -28.12 -29.26
C LEU A 645 -30.12 -29.43 -30.07
N GLY A 646 -30.45 -30.58 -29.49
CA GLY A 646 -30.46 -31.87 -30.18
C GLY A 646 -29.08 -32.44 -30.53
N ILE A 647 -27.99 -31.91 -29.94
CA ILE A 647 -26.60 -32.30 -30.24
C ILE A 647 -25.91 -33.07 -29.11
N LEU A 648 -26.65 -33.44 -28.06
CA LEU A 648 -26.08 -34.14 -26.91
C LEU A 648 -25.43 -35.48 -27.31
N SER A 649 -26.02 -36.22 -28.26
CA SER A 649 -25.46 -37.48 -28.79
C SER A 649 -24.12 -37.29 -29.53
N HIS A 650 -23.83 -36.08 -29.98
CA HIS A 650 -22.58 -35.71 -30.66
C HIS A 650 -21.58 -35.02 -29.73
N THR A 651 -21.94 -34.76 -28.46
CA THR A 651 -21.14 -33.97 -27.52
C THR A 651 -20.75 -34.78 -26.29
N THR A 652 -19.45 -34.98 -26.11
CA THR A 652 -18.88 -35.62 -24.91
C THR A 652 -18.40 -34.55 -23.94
N PHE A 653 -19.06 -34.46 -22.79
CA PHE A 653 -18.61 -33.66 -21.65
C PHE A 653 -17.67 -34.48 -20.79
N VAL A 654 -16.38 -34.21 -20.90
CA VAL A 654 -15.33 -34.82 -20.09
C VAL A 654 -15.13 -33.97 -18.83
N PRO A 655 -15.15 -34.56 -17.63
CA PRO A 655 -14.90 -33.83 -16.39
C PRO A 655 -13.47 -33.26 -16.36
N PHE A 656 -13.11 -32.60 -15.25
CA PHE A 656 -11.72 -32.18 -15.04
C PHE A 656 -10.79 -33.38 -15.18
N VAL A 657 -9.70 -33.16 -15.92
CA VAL A 657 -8.59 -34.09 -16.06
C VAL A 657 -7.33 -33.40 -15.56
N PRO A 658 -6.35 -34.16 -15.04
CA PRO A 658 -5.03 -33.63 -14.75
C PRO A 658 -4.46 -32.87 -15.95
N TYR A 659 -3.71 -31.80 -15.67
CA TYR A 659 -3.21 -30.88 -16.69
C TYR A 659 -2.48 -31.60 -17.83
N GLU A 660 -1.61 -32.54 -17.51
CA GLU A 660 -0.84 -33.35 -18.49
C GLU A 660 -1.74 -34.23 -19.37
N HIS A 661 -2.84 -34.75 -18.82
CA HIS A 661 -3.78 -35.59 -19.57
C HIS A 661 -4.61 -34.79 -20.58
N SER A 662 -4.70 -33.46 -20.42
CA SER A 662 -5.38 -32.63 -21.41
C SER A 662 -4.71 -32.67 -22.80
N ALA A 663 -3.40 -32.94 -22.85
CA ALA A 663 -2.66 -33.10 -24.10
C ALA A 663 -3.20 -34.26 -24.97
N LEU A 664 -3.67 -35.35 -24.36
CA LEU A 664 -4.27 -36.47 -25.10
C LEU A 664 -5.56 -36.07 -25.81
N TYR A 665 -6.43 -35.31 -25.14
CA TYR A 665 -7.68 -34.83 -25.74
C TYR A 665 -7.43 -33.81 -26.85
N ILE A 666 -6.42 -32.95 -26.67
CA ILE A 666 -5.98 -32.01 -27.70
C ILE A 666 -5.47 -32.78 -28.93
N ALA A 667 -4.60 -33.77 -28.72
CA ALA A 667 -4.03 -34.57 -29.80
C ALA A 667 -5.09 -35.40 -30.56
N ALA A 668 -6.12 -35.91 -29.88
CA ALA A 668 -7.21 -36.65 -30.50
C ALA A 668 -8.09 -35.78 -31.44
N ALA A 669 -8.06 -34.47 -31.27
CA ALA A 669 -8.84 -33.51 -32.05
C ALA A 669 -8.27 -33.28 -33.45
N ASP A 670 -9.16 -32.98 -34.39
CA ASP A 670 -8.80 -32.44 -35.70
C ASP A 670 -8.66 -30.92 -35.64
N VAL A 671 -9.53 -30.26 -34.86
CA VAL A 671 -9.55 -28.81 -34.68
C VAL A 671 -9.79 -28.48 -33.22
N CYS A 672 -8.98 -27.59 -32.66
CA CYS A 672 -9.21 -27.07 -31.31
C CYS A 672 -9.90 -25.70 -31.37
N VAL A 673 -10.69 -25.36 -30.35
CA VAL A 673 -11.49 -24.13 -30.35
C VAL A 673 -11.32 -23.32 -29.06
N ALA A 674 -11.24 -22.01 -29.22
CA ALA A 674 -11.20 -21.00 -28.16
C ALA A 674 -12.20 -19.87 -28.47
N PRO A 675 -13.51 -20.10 -28.22
CA PRO A 675 -14.61 -19.29 -28.75
C PRO A 675 -14.97 -18.12 -27.81
N TYR A 676 -14.00 -17.30 -27.42
CA TYR A 676 -14.22 -16.22 -26.46
C TYR A 676 -15.31 -15.22 -26.88
N VAL A 677 -16.09 -14.74 -25.91
CA VAL A 677 -17.02 -13.62 -26.09
C VAL A 677 -16.37 -12.30 -25.64
N ALA A 678 -16.94 -11.17 -26.04
CA ALA A 678 -16.38 -9.84 -25.72
C ALA A 678 -16.14 -9.61 -24.22
N SER A 679 -16.96 -10.18 -23.33
CA SER A 679 -16.79 -10.06 -21.88
C SER A 679 -15.52 -10.75 -21.34
N TYR A 680 -14.84 -11.60 -22.14
CA TYR A 680 -13.52 -12.16 -21.81
C TYR A 680 -12.51 -11.04 -21.53
N CYS A 681 -12.62 -9.92 -22.26
CA CYS A 681 -11.83 -8.72 -22.04
C CYS A 681 -11.92 -8.21 -20.60
N GLU A 682 -12.99 -8.47 -19.87
CA GLU A 682 -13.18 -7.99 -18.49
C GLU A 682 -12.70 -8.96 -17.41
N HIS A 683 -12.36 -10.19 -17.79
CA HIS A 683 -12.13 -11.30 -16.87
C HIS A 683 -10.78 -11.99 -17.06
N GLY A 684 -10.22 -11.98 -18.26
CA GLY A 684 -8.94 -12.62 -18.59
C GLY A 684 -7.71 -11.72 -18.43
N GLY A 685 -6.53 -12.33 -18.44
CA GLY A 685 -5.24 -11.63 -18.57
C GLY A 685 -4.82 -11.35 -20.01
N GLY A 686 -5.58 -11.88 -20.97
CA GLY A 686 -5.32 -11.71 -22.40
C GLY A 686 -4.33 -12.68 -23.02
N SER A 687 -3.76 -13.59 -22.23
CA SER A 687 -2.84 -14.61 -22.73
C SER A 687 -3.28 -16.02 -22.34
N PRO A 688 -4.19 -16.65 -23.11
CA PRO A 688 -4.82 -17.90 -22.71
C PRO A 688 -3.92 -19.12 -22.93
N LEU A 689 -3.60 -19.84 -21.84
CA LEU A 689 -2.76 -21.06 -21.90
C LEU A 689 -3.26 -22.13 -22.89
N LYS A 690 -4.58 -22.28 -23.06
CA LYS A 690 -5.14 -23.27 -23.99
C LYS A 690 -4.71 -23.04 -25.45
N LEU A 691 -4.54 -21.78 -25.86
CA LEU A 691 -4.07 -21.45 -27.20
C LEU A 691 -2.68 -22.05 -27.43
N TYR A 692 -1.76 -21.78 -26.51
CA TYR A 692 -0.40 -22.30 -26.60
C TYR A 692 -0.35 -23.83 -26.52
N ALA A 693 -1.20 -24.44 -25.68
CA ALA A 693 -1.34 -25.89 -25.61
C ALA A 693 -1.76 -26.52 -26.95
N TYR A 694 -2.78 -25.96 -27.60
CA TYR A 694 -3.27 -26.44 -28.90
C TYR A 694 -2.20 -26.36 -29.99
N LEU A 695 -1.56 -25.19 -30.09
CA LEU A 695 -0.51 -24.96 -31.07
C LEU A 695 0.72 -25.83 -30.79
N SER A 696 1.10 -26.03 -29.53
CA SER A 696 2.25 -26.88 -29.16
C SER A 696 2.02 -28.34 -29.55
N CYS A 697 0.82 -28.88 -29.33
CA CYS A 697 0.41 -30.21 -29.82
C CYS A 697 0.28 -30.30 -31.35
N GLY A 698 0.53 -29.22 -32.09
CA GLY A 698 0.45 -29.18 -33.55
C GLY A 698 -0.98 -29.29 -34.05
N ARG A 699 -1.96 -28.72 -33.34
CA ARG A 699 -3.37 -28.67 -33.75
C ARG A 699 -3.75 -27.25 -34.20
N PRO A 700 -4.45 -27.09 -35.33
CA PRO A 700 -4.98 -25.79 -35.72
C PRO A 700 -6.05 -25.33 -34.74
N VAL A 701 -6.16 -24.03 -34.57
CA VAL A 701 -7.12 -23.40 -33.65
C VAL A 701 -8.13 -22.53 -34.40
N VAL A 702 -9.40 -22.60 -34.01
CA VAL A 702 -10.37 -21.53 -34.30
C VAL A 702 -10.51 -20.66 -33.05
N LEU A 703 -10.08 -19.40 -33.16
CA LEU A 703 -9.94 -18.48 -32.03
C LEU A 703 -10.79 -17.22 -32.27
N SER A 704 -11.51 -16.78 -31.24
CA SER A 704 -12.21 -15.50 -31.29
C SER A 704 -11.23 -14.32 -31.27
N ASP A 705 -11.33 -13.44 -32.26
CA ASP A 705 -10.50 -12.25 -32.43
C ASP A 705 -10.98 -11.13 -31.51
N LEU A 706 -10.37 -11.03 -30.34
CA LEU A 706 -10.57 -9.93 -29.40
C LEU A 706 -9.52 -8.81 -29.60
N GLY A 707 -8.96 -8.70 -30.80
CA GLY A 707 -7.88 -7.78 -31.13
C GLY A 707 -6.64 -8.08 -30.31
N GLU A 708 -5.93 -7.03 -29.86
CA GLU A 708 -4.74 -7.16 -29.01
C GLU A 708 -5.02 -7.71 -27.59
N PHE A 709 -6.29 -8.01 -27.25
CA PHE A 709 -6.62 -8.55 -25.94
C PHE A 709 -6.28 -10.02 -25.83
N VAL A 710 -6.52 -10.82 -26.86
CA VAL A 710 -6.08 -12.22 -26.90
C VAL A 710 -4.87 -12.29 -27.82
N ASP A 711 -3.94 -13.21 -27.60
CA ASP A 711 -2.75 -13.45 -28.46
C ASP A 711 -3.10 -13.91 -29.90
N ALA A 712 -4.10 -13.29 -30.54
CA ALA A 712 -4.52 -13.48 -31.91
C ALA A 712 -3.39 -13.21 -32.90
N ASP A 713 -2.43 -12.36 -32.54
CA ASP A 713 -1.21 -12.13 -33.33
C ASP A 713 -0.38 -13.42 -33.49
N VAL A 714 -0.36 -14.31 -32.49
CA VAL A 714 0.32 -15.60 -32.60
C VAL A 714 -0.33 -16.44 -33.70
N VAL A 715 -1.66 -16.45 -33.77
CA VAL A 715 -2.41 -17.19 -34.79
C VAL A 715 -2.27 -16.52 -36.17
N ARG A 716 -2.46 -15.19 -36.23
CA ARG A 716 -2.48 -14.41 -37.48
C ARG A 716 -1.13 -14.40 -38.16
N ASN A 717 -0.06 -14.08 -37.44
CA ASN A 717 1.28 -13.88 -38.00
C ASN A 717 1.92 -15.20 -38.43
N ASN A 718 1.55 -16.31 -37.78
CA ASN A 718 2.08 -17.64 -38.12
C ASN A 718 1.10 -18.48 -38.96
N GLN A 719 -0.08 -17.92 -39.30
CA GLN A 719 -1.14 -18.62 -40.02
C GLN A 719 -1.47 -19.99 -39.39
N ALA A 720 -1.56 -20.02 -38.06
CA ALA A 720 -1.64 -21.24 -37.26
C ALA A 720 -3.10 -21.69 -36.95
N GLY A 721 -4.07 -21.08 -37.62
CA GLY A 721 -5.49 -21.26 -37.35
C GLY A 721 -6.35 -20.19 -38.02
N LEU A 722 -7.62 -20.15 -37.66
CA LEU A 722 -8.58 -19.18 -38.16
C LEU A 722 -9.09 -18.28 -37.03
N LEU A 723 -9.20 -16.98 -37.34
CA LEU A 723 -9.75 -15.98 -36.44
C LEU A 723 -11.22 -15.70 -36.81
N VAL A 724 -12.08 -15.62 -35.80
CA VAL A 724 -13.52 -15.33 -35.97
C VAL A 724 -13.99 -14.20 -35.05
N PRO A 725 -15.04 -13.44 -35.42
CA PRO A 725 -15.64 -12.48 -34.50
C PRO A 725 -16.05 -13.12 -33.16
N PRO A 726 -15.89 -12.42 -32.02
CA PRO A 726 -16.28 -12.94 -30.72
C PRO A 726 -17.80 -13.03 -30.59
N GLY A 727 -18.32 -14.12 -30.04
CA GLY A 727 -19.76 -14.29 -29.83
C GLY A 727 -20.58 -14.55 -31.09
N ASP A 728 -19.95 -14.98 -32.19
CA ASP A 728 -20.62 -15.27 -33.47
C ASP A 728 -20.62 -16.79 -33.77
N PRO A 729 -21.73 -17.51 -33.50
CA PRO A 729 -21.83 -18.93 -33.78
C PRO A 729 -21.77 -19.28 -35.28
N GLU A 730 -22.16 -18.36 -36.17
CA GLU A 730 -22.20 -18.60 -37.60
C GLU A 730 -20.80 -18.53 -38.21
N ALA A 731 -20.05 -17.48 -37.88
CA ALA A 731 -18.66 -17.37 -38.26
C ALA A 731 -17.83 -18.52 -37.69
N LEU A 732 -18.09 -18.91 -36.43
CA LEU A 732 -17.44 -20.06 -35.80
C LEU A 732 -17.74 -21.37 -36.53
N ALA A 733 -19.01 -21.64 -36.87
CA ALA A 733 -19.40 -22.84 -37.61
C ALA A 733 -18.75 -22.88 -39.00
N LYS A 734 -18.69 -21.74 -39.71
CA LYS A 734 -18.06 -21.63 -41.02
C LYS A 734 -16.56 -21.95 -40.96
N ALA A 735 -15.83 -21.36 -40.01
CA ALA A 735 -14.40 -21.60 -39.84
C ALA A 735 -14.10 -23.06 -39.46
N LEU A 736 -14.88 -23.64 -38.56
CA LEU A 736 -14.78 -25.06 -38.23
C LEU A 736 -15.07 -25.94 -39.45
N ALA A 737 -16.09 -25.63 -40.25
CA ALA A 737 -16.42 -26.39 -41.44
C ALA A 737 -15.30 -26.36 -42.49
N THR A 738 -14.66 -25.21 -42.70
CA THR A 738 -13.49 -25.05 -43.58
C THR A 738 -12.34 -25.96 -43.14
N LEU A 739 -11.96 -25.89 -41.86
CA LEU A 739 -10.88 -26.73 -41.36
C LEU A 739 -11.23 -28.21 -41.43
N LEU A 740 -12.46 -28.61 -41.13
CA LEU A 740 -12.90 -30.01 -41.21
C LEU A 740 -12.90 -30.57 -42.64
N SER A 741 -13.19 -29.74 -43.66
CA SER A 741 -13.14 -30.18 -45.07
C SER A 741 -11.73 -30.25 -45.67
N GLU A 742 -10.73 -29.64 -45.05
CA GLU A 742 -9.39 -29.49 -45.64
C GLU A 742 -8.28 -30.08 -44.73
N PRO A 743 -8.03 -31.40 -44.75
CA PRO A 743 -7.01 -32.04 -43.91
C PRO A 743 -5.61 -31.46 -44.10
N ALA A 744 -5.18 -31.23 -45.33
CA ALA A 744 -3.87 -30.65 -45.63
C ALA A 744 -3.69 -29.24 -45.01
N LEU A 745 -4.77 -28.44 -45.01
CA LEU A 745 -4.76 -27.12 -44.37
C LEU A 745 -4.61 -27.24 -42.86
N ARG A 746 -5.29 -28.22 -42.22
CA ARG A 746 -5.16 -28.48 -40.78
C ARG A 746 -3.74 -28.83 -40.38
N ASP A 747 -3.11 -29.74 -41.13
CA ASP A 747 -1.76 -30.21 -40.85
C ASP A 747 -0.74 -29.08 -41.00
N GLU A 748 -0.84 -28.29 -42.07
CA GLU A 748 0.07 -27.16 -42.29
C GLU A 748 -0.10 -26.07 -41.23
N MET A 749 -1.34 -25.70 -40.88
CA MET A 749 -1.60 -24.75 -39.80
C MET A 749 -1.09 -25.26 -38.45
N GLY A 750 -1.30 -26.55 -38.15
CA GLY A 750 -0.80 -27.18 -36.94
C GLY A 750 0.72 -27.16 -36.85
N ARG A 751 1.41 -27.49 -37.94
CA ARG A 751 2.89 -27.44 -38.04
C ARG A 751 3.42 -26.03 -37.76
N ARG A 752 2.88 -25.01 -38.43
CA ARG A 752 3.28 -23.60 -38.23
C ARG A 752 2.98 -23.11 -36.82
N GLY A 753 1.85 -23.53 -36.24
CA GLY A 753 1.52 -23.26 -34.85
C GLY A 753 2.57 -23.80 -33.88
N ARG A 754 2.97 -25.06 -34.04
CA ARG A 754 4.01 -25.68 -33.21
C ARG A 754 5.35 -24.98 -33.36
N GLU A 755 5.75 -24.67 -34.59
CA GLU A 755 6.98 -23.92 -34.88
C GLU A 755 6.99 -22.57 -34.16
N ALA A 756 5.87 -21.83 -34.20
CA ALA A 756 5.74 -20.56 -33.48
C ALA A 756 5.94 -20.73 -31.96
N ILE A 757 5.36 -21.78 -31.35
CA ILE A 757 5.53 -22.05 -29.92
C ILE A 757 6.99 -22.32 -29.57
N LEU A 758 7.64 -23.22 -30.29
CA LEU A 758 9.03 -23.62 -30.04
C LEU A 758 10.01 -22.46 -30.24
N ASN A 759 9.66 -21.48 -31.08
CA ASN A 759 10.50 -20.32 -31.38
C ASN A 759 10.31 -19.13 -30.43
N GLY A 760 9.39 -19.17 -29.46
CA GLY A 760 9.25 -18.00 -28.57
C GLY A 760 8.23 -18.04 -27.42
N TYR A 761 7.40 -19.07 -27.31
CA TYR A 761 6.29 -19.15 -26.33
C TYR A 761 6.39 -20.36 -25.39
N THR A 762 7.60 -20.79 -25.06
CA THR A 762 7.83 -21.79 -23.99
C THR A 762 8.08 -21.10 -22.64
N TRP A 763 7.97 -21.84 -21.55
CA TRP A 763 8.32 -21.32 -20.21
C TRP A 763 9.79 -20.88 -20.10
N ASP A 764 10.70 -21.48 -20.86
CA ASP A 764 12.11 -21.05 -20.89
C ASP A 764 12.28 -19.68 -21.54
N HIS A 765 11.54 -19.40 -22.62
CA HIS A 765 11.50 -18.07 -23.24
C HIS A 765 10.82 -17.03 -22.35
N ASN A 766 9.79 -17.43 -21.58
CA ASN A 766 9.15 -16.57 -20.59
C ASN A 766 10.15 -16.21 -19.46
N ALA A 767 10.84 -17.20 -18.89
CA ALA A 767 11.85 -16.99 -17.86
C ALA A 767 13.04 -16.16 -18.34
N GLN A 768 13.45 -16.30 -19.61
CA GLN A 768 14.48 -15.45 -20.21
C GLN A 768 14.09 -13.97 -20.21
N ARG A 769 12.82 -13.65 -20.50
CA ARG A 769 12.32 -12.27 -20.45
C ARG A 769 12.19 -11.76 -19.02
N ILE A 770 11.73 -12.60 -18.09
CA ILE A 770 11.64 -12.26 -16.66
C ILE A 770 13.03 -12.00 -16.09
N GLU A 771 14.02 -12.82 -16.42
CA GLU A 771 15.42 -12.64 -16.01
C GLU A 771 15.94 -11.23 -16.37
N GLN A 772 15.67 -10.74 -17.59
CA GLN A 772 16.04 -9.37 -17.98
C GLN A 772 15.43 -8.30 -17.05
N THR A 773 14.18 -8.51 -16.60
CA THR A 773 13.53 -7.60 -15.64
C THR A 773 14.12 -7.71 -14.24
N LEU A 774 14.52 -8.92 -13.81
CA LEU A 774 15.15 -9.15 -12.51
C LEU A 774 16.52 -8.49 -12.46
N GLU A 775 17.36 -8.72 -13.47
CA GLU A 775 18.70 -8.15 -13.58
C GLU A 775 18.67 -6.62 -13.62
N TRP A 776 17.76 -6.05 -14.40
CA TRP A 776 17.54 -4.59 -14.43
C TRP A 776 17.11 -4.06 -13.05
N ALA A 777 16.15 -4.69 -12.38
CA ALA A 777 15.67 -4.22 -11.09
C ALA A 777 16.75 -4.33 -9.99
N MET A 778 17.61 -5.34 -10.08
CA MET A 778 18.77 -5.50 -9.20
C MET A 778 19.87 -4.46 -9.47
N SER A 779 20.09 -4.04 -10.72
CA SER A 779 21.11 -3.03 -11.03
C SER A 779 20.81 -1.66 -10.41
N LEU A 780 19.54 -1.36 -10.11
CA LEU A 780 19.14 -0.12 -9.44
C LEU A 780 19.75 0.03 -8.03
N LYS A 781 20.15 -1.06 -7.36
CA LYS A 781 20.81 -1.02 -6.05
C LYS A 781 22.27 -0.54 -6.09
N GLY A 782 22.94 -0.67 -7.24
CA GLY A 782 24.37 -0.35 -7.39
C GLY A 782 24.67 1.08 -7.81
N SER A 783 23.65 1.93 -8.01
CA SER A 783 23.79 3.27 -8.60
C SER A 783 23.48 4.42 -7.63
N SER A 784 23.31 4.15 -6.34
CA SER A 784 22.90 5.12 -5.30
C SER A 784 23.99 5.39 -4.28
#